data_AF-A0ABD8A8T4-F1
#
_entry.id   AF-A0ABD8A8T4-F1
#
_cell.length_a   1.000
_cell.length_b   1.000
_cell.length_c   1.000
_cell.angle_alpha   90.00
_cell.angle_beta   90.00
_cell.angle_gamma   90.00
#
_symmetry.space_group_name_H-M   'P 1'
#
loop_
_entity.id
_entity.type
_entity.pdbx_description
1 polymer ?
#
loop_
_entity_poly.entity_id
_entity_poly.type
_entity_poly.pdbx_seq_one_letter_code
_entity_poly.pdbx_strand_id
1 'polypeptide(L)'
;MAMGAPDPGTCLYGAGYLSDLLEAFSAEVESVRAADDIEYIHRMRVASRRIRAALPLFKDCFSGKEYRFWNKEVRAITRALGAARDADVQIAFLRSVVGTIGERERPSMRPIFLLMGEDTGFEPAPLVPVPKRETAHKTLKKRIYLVFARIKDSIMHNGANRPQDITVAADPSPRYLLPGLECLLLRLQQRRAGLQPAVIAGIDRLERTGVVEAMEDALAGYLEREECRNTDVRSHAAYVRAFSHISRQIDEVFRFEPFVAMPDRTVEHHAMRIAVKHLRYTMEAFQGLYGDGLKEPLKKVMHLQDVLGELHDCDVWLGFLPEFLDAERERQREYFGHLDFFRLVEPGIHHLIDDRARQRRELHALLVRTWAEQKEERLWERLREAISTPLPGREQGAPTMVALIGDVHANLPALAAVLNDAWARGATLVLNAGDSVGGGPAPNEVLQMLAAENVISVVGNYDRDVLGARRIRKTSENRKRRKALRRARRSLSRKSRRYLRTLPERVRLRLFGKRILLTHGSPASNTEYISENTASQRLKDLAAAADADVIVTGHSHRPFAAEVGGVWFVNTGSVGKPDDGDSRACYALLRPDPFTIEHISVAYGETPQEGAEMQGEGGEPDTIKTHNSSEPTPQQSDRTAGVQQVDVERQR
;
A
#
# COMPACT_ATOMS: atom_id res chain seq x y z
N MET A 1 27.70 8.62 -16.79
CA MET A 1 27.15 8.84 -15.42
C MET A 1 27.36 7.57 -14.60
N ALA A 2 27.44 7.66 -13.27
CA ALA A 2 27.61 6.48 -12.43
C ALA A 2 26.29 5.70 -12.32
N MET A 3 26.32 4.38 -12.58
CA MET A 3 25.12 3.54 -12.46
C MET A 3 24.64 3.48 -11.00
N GLY A 4 23.38 3.82 -10.76
CA GLY A 4 22.73 3.70 -9.45
C GLY A 4 22.71 4.95 -8.56
N ALA A 5 23.16 6.12 -9.04
CA ALA A 5 22.83 7.39 -8.39
C ALA A 5 21.33 7.73 -8.61
N PRO A 6 20.61 8.22 -7.59
CA PRO A 6 19.21 8.60 -7.76
C PRO A 6 19.09 9.90 -8.56
N ASP A 7 18.05 10.01 -9.39
CA ASP A 7 17.82 11.19 -10.24
C ASP A 7 17.70 12.50 -9.42
N PRO A 8 18.52 13.53 -9.71
CA PRO A 8 18.54 14.76 -8.92
C PRO A 8 17.20 15.50 -8.88
N GLY A 9 16.42 15.52 -9.97
CA GLY A 9 15.12 16.20 -10.01
C GLY A 9 14.05 15.48 -9.18
N THR A 10 14.05 14.15 -9.19
CA THR A 10 13.23 13.31 -8.32
C THR A 10 13.55 13.56 -6.84
N CYS A 11 14.82 13.73 -6.52
CA CYS A 11 15.26 14.01 -5.14
C CYS A 11 14.98 15.45 -4.72
N LEU A 12 15.12 16.42 -5.62
CA LEU A 12 14.77 17.82 -5.38
C LEU A 12 13.25 18.00 -5.17
N TYR A 13 12.44 17.35 -6.02
CA TYR A 13 10.99 17.28 -5.86
C TYR A 13 10.60 16.63 -4.52
N GLY A 14 11.21 15.48 -4.21
CA GLY A 14 10.98 14.76 -2.96
C GLY A 14 11.43 15.53 -1.73
N ALA A 15 12.50 16.32 -1.84
CA ALA A 15 13.02 17.14 -0.76
C ALA A 15 12.08 18.32 -0.45
N GLY A 16 11.65 19.07 -1.48
CA GLY A 16 10.68 20.16 -1.32
C GLY A 16 9.38 19.67 -0.65
N TYR A 17 8.75 18.64 -1.21
CA TYR A 17 7.50 18.10 -0.64
C TYR A 17 7.67 17.51 0.79
N LEU A 18 8.85 17.00 1.14
CA LEU A 18 9.13 16.58 2.52
C LEU A 18 9.39 17.76 3.45
N SER A 19 9.94 18.87 2.96
CA SER A 19 10.14 20.11 3.72
C SER A 19 8.81 20.78 4.04
N ASP A 20 7.91 20.96 3.07
CA ASP A 20 6.55 21.50 3.27
C ASP A 20 5.80 20.74 4.39
N LEU A 21 5.94 19.41 4.40
CA LEU A 21 5.32 18.54 5.39
C LEU A 21 5.98 18.57 6.76
N LEU A 22 7.27 18.94 6.82
CA LEU A 22 8.06 19.01 8.04
C LEU A 22 7.89 20.36 8.72
N GLU A 23 7.88 21.47 7.98
CA GLU A 23 7.47 22.80 8.48
C GLU A 23 6.06 22.74 9.09
N ALA A 24 5.09 22.16 8.37
CA ALA A 24 3.72 21.93 8.86
C ALA A 24 3.60 20.88 9.99
N PHE A 25 4.71 20.23 10.39
CA PHE A 25 4.80 19.37 11.57
C PHE A 25 5.46 20.12 12.74
N SER A 26 6.58 20.80 12.48
CA SER A 26 7.36 21.59 13.44
C SER A 26 6.53 22.75 14.01
N ALA A 27 5.72 23.43 13.19
CA ALA A 27 4.84 24.54 13.59
C ALA A 27 3.78 24.18 14.66
N GLU A 28 3.48 22.89 14.86
CA GLU A 28 2.47 22.43 15.82
C GLU A 28 3.07 21.90 17.15
N VAL A 29 4.41 21.79 17.24
CA VAL A 29 5.10 21.06 18.34
C VAL A 29 4.77 21.63 19.71
N GLU A 30 4.99 22.93 19.94
CA GLU A 30 4.79 23.57 21.24
C GLU A 30 3.30 23.62 21.64
N SER A 31 2.41 23.88 20.68
CA SER A 31 0.96 23.93 20.94
C SER A 31 0.39 22.55 21.31
N VAL A 32 0.94 21.46 20.77
CA VAL A 32 0.63 20.09 21.22
C VAL A 32 1.22 19.80 22.61
N ARG A 33 2.34 20.43 22.96
CA ARG A 33 3.03 20.29 24.25
C ARG A 33 2.28 20.99 25.38
N ALA A 34 1.78 22.20 25.13
CA ALA A 34 0.84 22.92 26.00
C ALA A 34 -0.53 22.22 26.10
N ALA A 35 -0.97 21.62 24.99
CA ALA A 35 -2.19 20.84 24.84
C ALA A 35 -3.51 21.64 24.89
N ASP A 36 -3.45 22.91 24.49
CA ASP A 36 -4.57 23.87 24.60
C ASP A 36 -5.79 23.51 23.72
N ASP A 37 -5.56 22.89 22.56
CA ASP A 37 -6.62 22.44 21.63
C ASP A 37 -6.29 21.05 21.04
N ILE A 38 -7.35 20.25 20.84
CA ILE A 38 -7.31 18.97 20.12
C ILE A 38 -6.97 19.14 18.64
N GLU A 39 -7.14 20.31 18.04
CA GLU A 39 -6.80 20.56 16.63
C GLU A 39 -5.29 20.73 16.36
N TYR A 40 -4.48 21.21 17.32
CA TYR A 40 -3.01 21.13 17.18
C TYR A 40 -2.57 19.66 17.02
N ILE A 41 -3.15 18.78 17.85
CA ILE A 41 -2.94 17.33 17.77
C ILE A 41 -3.49 16.76 16.45
N HIS A 42 -4.57 17.32 15.88
CA HIS A 42 -5.03 16.93 14.56
C HIS A 42 -3.98 17.23 13.49
N ARG A 43 -3.55 18.50 13.39
CA ARG A 43 -2.68 18.99 12.32
C ARG A 43 -1.31 18.32 12.38
N MET A 44 -0.69 18.24 13.56
CA MET A 44 0.56 17.49 13.78
C MET A 44 0.42 16.01 13.38
N ARG A 45 -0.71 15.36 13.70
CA ARG A 45 -0.99 13.97 13.29
C ARG A 45 -1.27 13.84 11.79
N VAL A 46 -1.74 14.88 11.10
CA VAL A 46 -1.93 14.85 9.64
C VAL A 46 -0.57 14.95 8.96
N ALA A 47 0.24 15.94 9.34
CA ALA A 47 1.60 16.10 8.84
C ALA A 47 2.44 14.84 9.07
N SER A 48 2.50 14.30 10.29
CA SER A 48 3.28 13.10 10.59
C SER A 48 2.79 11.83 9.85
N ARG A 49 1.47 11.70 9.59
CA ARG A 49 0.91 10.63 8.75
C ARG A 49 1.30 10.81 7.27
N ARG A 50 1.38 12.04 6.76
CA ARG A 50 1.84 12.36 5.39
C ARG A 50 3.35 12.13 5.22
N ILE A 51 4.20 12.63 6.13
CA ILE A 51 5.66 12.35 6.14
C ILE A 51 5.91 10.84 6.10
N ARG A 52 5.22 10.08 6.95
CA ARG A 52 5.33 8.61 7.00
C ARG A 52 4.91 7.91 5.69
N ALA A 53 4.00 8.50 4.92
CA ALA A 53 3.57 7.99 3.62
C ALA A 53 4.50 8.42 2.47
N ALA A 54 5.13 9.59 2.58
CA ALA A 54 6.03 10.19 1.60
C ALA A 54 7.46 9.60 1.64
N LEU A 55 8.05 9.44 2.85
CA LEU A 55 9.41 8.92 3.03
C LEU A 55 9.70 7.60 2.26
N PRO A 56 8.78 6.62 2.17
CA PRO A 56 9.00 5.40 1.39
C PRO A 56 9.02 5.58 -0.14
N LEU A 57 8.48 6.69 -0.67
CA LEU A 57 8.48 7.01 -2.11
C LEU A 57 9.85 7.54 -2.56
N PHE A 58 10.45 8.39 -1.72
CA PHE A 58 11.75 9.05 -1.96
C PHE A 58 12.93 8.38 -1.23
N LYS A 59 12.72 7.18 -0.67
CA LYS A 59 13.68 6.38 0.12
C LYS A 59 15.08 6.19 -0.47
N ASP A 60 15.24 6.36 -1.78
CA ASP A 60 16.49 6.16 -2.53
C ASP A 60 17.32 7.46 -2.65
N CYS A 61 16.70 8.61 -2.34
CA CYS A 61 17.33 9.92 -2.24
C CYS A 61 17.98 10.17 -0.88
N PHE A 62 18.02 9.18 0.00
CA PHE A 62 18.57 9.29 1.36
C PHE A 62 19.43 8.05 1.64
N SER A 63 20.44 8.16 2.51
CA SER A 63 21.19 6.96 2.88
C SER A 63 20.27 5.97 3.60
N GLY A 64 20.59 4.68 3.45
CA GLY A 64 19.87 3.64 4.18
C GLY A 64 19.93 3.80 5.71
N LYS A 65 20.88 4.60 6.25
CA LYS A 65 20.98 4.90 7.69
C LYS A 65 19.94 5.96 8.09
N GLU A 66 19.92 7.10 7.40
CA GLU A 66 18.96 8.20 7.63
C GLU A 66 17.52 7.71 7.47
N TYR A 67 17.18 7.12 6.33
CA TYR A 67 15.81 6.63 6.08
C TYR A 67 15.34 5.63 7.15
N ARG A 68 16.22 4.75 7.67
CA ARG A 68 15.85 3.83 8.76
C ARG A 68 15.66 4.54 10.11
N PHE A 69 16.43 5.59 10.37
CA PHE A 69 16.32 6.42 11.56
C PHE A 69 15.04 7.26 11.52
N TRP A 70 14.91 8.18 10.57
CA TRP A 70 13.75 9.07 10.41
C TRP A 70 12.41 8.31 10.42
N ASN A 71 12.31 7.23 9.63
CA ASN A 71 11.11 6.39 9.53
C ASN A 71 10.79 5.61 10.83
N LYS A 72 11.76 5.37 11.71
CA LYS A 72 11.53 4.81 13.06
C LYS A 72 10.96 5.89 13.98
N GLU A 73 11.55 7.08 13.97
CA GLU A 73 11.18 8.19 14.87
C GLU A 73 9.81 8.77 14.51
N VAL A 74 9.55 9.07 13.23
CA VAL A 74 8.22 9.50 12.72
C VAL A 74 7.13 8.46 13.03
N ARG A 75 7.45 7.16 13.00
CA ARG A 75 6.53 6.07 13.42
C ARG A 75 6.29 6.00 14.93
N ALA A 76 7.16 6.56 15.76
CA ALA A 76 6.92 6.65 17.20
C ALA A 76 5.88 7.74 17.48
N ILE A 77 6.15 8.99 17.08
CA ILE A 77 5.25 10.12 17.31
C ILE A 77 3.89 9.92 16.63
N THR A 78 3.84 9.41 15.39
CA THR A 78 2.58 9.12 14.67
C THR A 78 1.68 8.10 15.40
N ARG A 79 2.24 7.22 16.24
CA ARG A 79 1.45 6.29 17.05
C ARG A 79 0.90 6.94 18.32
N ALA A 80 1.69 7.78 18.99
CA ALA A 80 1.25 8.53 20.17
C ALA A 80 0.13 9.53 19.81
N LEU A 81 0.36 10.37 18.81
CA LEU A 81 -0.64 11.30 18.25
C LEU A 81 -1.87 10.56 17.68
N GLY A 82 -1.66 9.35 17.15
CA GLY A 82 -2.74 8.46 16.72
C GLY A 82 -3.68 8.14 17.86
N ALA A 83 -3.20 7.44 18.88
CA ALA A 83 -4.02 7.02 20.02
C ALA A 83 -4.72 8.20 20.72
N ALA A 84 -4.04 9.36 20.85
CA ALA A 84 -4.64 10.56 21.39
C ALA A 84 -5.82 11.07 20.54
N ARG A 85 -5.59 11.41 19.26
CA ARG A 85 -6.66 11.97 18.40
C ARG A 85 -7.79 10.99 18.15
N ASP A 86 -7.48 9.70 18.05
CA ASP A 86 -8.51 8.67 17.85
C ASP A 86 -9.46 8.63 19.09
N ALA A 87 -8.97 8.92 20.30
CA ALA A 87 -9.81 9.12 21.49
C ALA A 87 -10.50 10.51 21.53
N ASP A 88 -9.86 11.58 21.08
CA ASP A 88 -10.49 12.92 20.98
C ASP A 88 -11.70 12.90 20.03
N VAL A 89 -11.60 12.20 18.89
CA VAL A 89 -12.71 12.01 17.94
C VAL A 89 -13.85 11.21 18.57
N GLN A 90 -13.55 10.15 19.32
CA GLN A 90 -14.57 9.39 20.06
C GLN A 90 -15.29 10.25 21.12
N ILE A 91 -14.58 11.16 21.79
CA ILE A 91 -15.15 12.13 22.75
C ILE A 91 -16.03 13.16 22.03
N ALA A 92 -15.57 13.72 20.91
CA ALA A 92 -16.32 14.73 20.15
C ALA A 92 -17.63 14.16 19.57
N PHE A 93 -17.56 12.98 18.94
CA PHE A 93 -18.74 12.26 18.46
C PHE A 93 -19.75 12.01 19.59
N LEU A 94 -19.31 11.46 20.73
CA LEU A 94 -20.21 11.11 21.82
C LEU A 94 -20.79 12.34 22.53
N ARG A 95 -20.06 13.47 22.59
CA ARG A 95 -20.63 14.77 23.02
C ARG A 95 -21.78 15.20 22.10
N SER A 96 -21.65 15.04 20.78
CA SER A 96 -22.72 15.37 19.83
C SER A 96 -23.96 14.50 20.05
N VAL A 97 -23.78 13.19 20.26
CA VAL A 97 -24.88 12.25 20.56
C VAL A 97 -25.59 12.63 21.86
N VAL A 98 -24.83 12.86 22.95
CA VAL A 98 -25.37 13.27 24.26
C VAL A 98 -26.13 14.61 24.16
N GLY A 99 -25.59 15.59 23.43
CA GLY A 99 -26.28 16.87 23.18
C GLY A 99 -27.61 16.69 22.46
N THR A 100 -27.61 15.96 21.34
CA THR A 100 -28.81 15.69 20.52
C THR A 100 -29.91 14.99 21.32
N ILE A 101 -29.53 14.06 22.21
CA ILE A 101 -30.46 13.32 23.07
C ILE A 101 -30.98 14.22 24.19
N GLY A 102 -30.12 15.04 24.81
CA GLY A 102 -30.50 15.97 25.88
C GLY A 102 -31.37 17.17 25.44
N GLU A 103 -31.27 17.60 24.17
CA GLU A 103 -32.15 18.64 23.63
C GLU A 103 -33.60 18.16 23.47
N ARG A 104 -33.80 16.90 23.08
CA ARG A 104 -35.14 16.27 22.98
C ARG A 104 -35.86 16.16 24.33
N GLU A 105 -35.15 16.28 25.45
CA GLU A 105 -35.70 16.10 26.79
C GLU A 105 -36.09 17.43 27.49
N ARG A 106 -35.78 18.59 26.89
CA ARG A 106 -36.18 19.89 27.45
C ARG A 106 -37.68 20.14 27.21
N PRO A 107 -38.54 20.21 28.25
CA PRO A 107 -39.93 20.61 28.07
C PRO A 107 -39.99 22.06 27.58
N SER A 108 -41.10 22.44 26.93
CA SER A 108 -41.21 23.69 26.20
C SER A 108 -41.07 24.95 27.08
N MET A 109 -39.86 25.49 27.17
CA MET A 109 -39.59 26.90 27.42
C MET A 109 -38.90 27.49 26.17
N ARG A 110 -39.58 28.39 25.47
CA ARG A 110 -38.95 29.25 24.45
C ARG A 110 -38.26 30.46 25.11
N PRO A 111 -37.27 31.08 24.43
CA PRO A 111 -36.14 31.71 25.12
C PRO A 111 -36.40 33.14 25.58
N ILE A 112 -35.53 33.64 26.46
CA ILE A 112 -35.59 35.03 26.98
C ILE A 112 -34.42 35.93 26.53
N PHE A 113 -33.46 35.41 25.76
CA PHE A 113 -32.41 36.21 25.11
C PHE A 113 -32.29 35.86 23.62
N LEU A 114 -33.05 36.59 22.81
CA LEU A 114 -32.71 36.91 21.41
C LEU A 114 -33.36 38.25 21.01
N LEU A 115 -33.01 39.31 21.74
CA LEU A 115 -33.28 40.70 21.38
C LEU A 115 -32.02 41.51 21.65
N MET A 116 -31.60 42.31 20.66
CA MET A 116 -30.28 42.95 20.57
C MET A 116 -29.15 41.91 20.42
N GLY A 117 -28.18 42.18 19.54
CA GLY A 117 -27.06 41.28 19.27
C GLY A 117 -25.74 41.89 19.71
N GLU A 118 -24.85 41.05 20.25
CA GLU A 118 -23.42 41.30 20.47
C GLU A 118 -22.72 39.94 20.66
N ASP A 119 -21.39 39.89 20.57
CA ASP A 119 -20.63 38.64 20.50
C ASP A 119 -20.69 37.80 21.78
N THR A 120 -21.21 36.57 21.69
CA THR A 120 -21.05 35.56 22.75
C THR A 120 -19.92 34.59 22.37
N GLY A 121 -18.67 35.01 22.61
CA GLY A 121 -17.49 34.18 22.41
C GLY A 121 -17.56 32.88 23.22
N PHE A 122 -17.53 31.73 22.54
CA PHE A 122 -17.64 30.43 23.18
C PHE A 122 -16.24 29.88 23.52
N GLU A 123 -15.65 30.37 24.62
CA GLU A 123 -14.34 29.87 25.06
C GLU A 123 -14.39 28.36 25.36
N PRO A 124 -13.41 27.58 24.88
CA PRO A 124 -13.31 26.16 25.20
C PRO A 124 -12.93 25.98 26.68
N ALA A 125 -13.78 25.28 27.44
CA ALA A 125 -13.54 25.08 28.88
C ALA A 125 -12.18 24.39 29.15
N PRO A 126 -11.33 24.95 30.03
CA PRO A 126 -9.94 24.51 30.18
C PRO A 126 -9.81 23.08 30.69
N LEU A 127 -8.75 22.40 30.24
CA LEU A 127 -8.47 21.01 30.61
C LEU A 127 -8.14 20.88 32.11
N VAL A 128 -8.96 20.11 32.83
CA VAL A 128 -8.75 19.82 34.25
C VAL A 128 -7.47 18.98 34.43
N PRO A 129 -6.50 19.42 35.27
CA PRO A 129 -5.22 18.72 35.42
C PRO A 129 -5.38 17.30 35.96
N VAL A 130 -4.53 16.39 35.45
CA VAL A 130 -4.61 14.95 35.74
C VAL A 130 -4.18 14.66 37.19
N PRO A 131 -5.05 14.08 38.05
CA PRO A 131 -4.68 13.78 39.44
C PRO A 131 -3.66 12.64 39.52
N LYS A 132 -2.76 12.68 40.51
CA LYS A 132 -1.85 11.56 40.83
C LYS A 132 -2.67 10.28 41.14
N ARG A 133 -2.13 9.11 40.78
CA ARG A 133 -2.88 7.83 40.71
C ARG A 133 -3.77 7.52 41.93
N GLU A 134 -3.27 7.71 43.15
CA GLU A 134 -4.05 7.43 44.38
C GLU A 134 -5.22 8.40 44.59
N THR A 135 -4.99 9.71 44.39
CA THR A 135 -6.04 10.74 44.43
C THR A 135 -7.07 10.59 43.30
N ALA A 136 -6.64 10.14 42.12
CA ALA A 136 -7.53 9.89 40.99
C ALA A 136 -8.59 8.83 41.35
N HIS A 137 -8.19 7.76 42.04
CA HIS A 137 -9.09 6.67 42.41
C HIS A 137 -10.18 7.13 43.41
N LYS A 138 -9.83 7.96 44.41
CA LYS A 138 -10.81 8.57 45.33
C LYS A 138 -11.73 9.59 44.64
N THR A 139 -11.23 10.34 43.67
CA THR A 139 -12.04 11.31 42.91
C THR A 139 -13.00 10.61 41.93
N LEU A 140 -12.57 9.49 41.35
CA LEU A 140 -13.39 8.62 40.50
C LEU A 140 -14.62 8.10 41.25
N LYS A 141 -14.42 7.63 42.50
CA LYS A 141 -15.49 7.21 43.42
C LYS A 141 -16.61 8.26 43.47
N LYS A 142 -16.22 9.51 43.74
CA LYS A 142 -17.16 10.63 43.94
C LYS A 142 -17.82 11.10 42.64
N ARG A 143 -17.10 11.20 41.51
CA ARG A 143 -17.68 11.67 40.24
C ARG A 143 -18.70 10.70 39.65
N ILE A 144 -18.41 9.40 39.65
CA ILE A 144 -19.36 8.37 39.16
C ILE A 144 -20.60 8.32 40.07
N TYR A 145 -20.39 8.32 41.39
CA TYR A 145 -21.49 8.37 42.35
C TYR A 145 -22.36 9.63 42.19
N LEU A 146 -21.77 10.82 41.99
CA LEU A 146 -22.54 12.06 41.79
C LEU A 146 -23.37 12.06 40.50
N VAL A 147 -22.86 11.49 39.40
CA VAL A 147 -23.62 11.33 38.15
C VAL A 147 -24.83 10.41 38.40
N PHE A 148 -24.61 9.20 38.91
CA PHE A 148 -25.71 8.26 39.14
C PHE A 148 -26.63 8.65 40.30
N ALA A 149 -26.16 9.40 41.30
CA ALA A 149 -27.01 9.96 42.35
C ALA A 149 -27.95 11.04 41.79
N ARG A 150 -27.43 12.03 41.05
CA ARG A 150 -28.24 13.06 40.38
C ARG A 150 -29.32 12.44 39.47
N ILE A 151 -28.94 11.39 38.73
CA ILE A 151 -29.85 10.64 37.85
C ILE A 151 -30.90 9.86 38.67
N LYS A 152 -30.47 9.14 39.72
CA LYS A 152 -31.38 8.43 40.64
C LYS A 152 -32.37 9.38 41.30
N ASP A 153 -31.91 10.52 41.81
CA ASP A 153 -32.76 11.51 42.45
C ASP A 153 -33.76 12.08 41.44
N SER A 154 -33.33 12.38 40.21
CA SER A 154 -34.21 12.83 39.12
C SER A 154 -35.23 11.78 38.66
N ILE A 155 -34.94 10.49 38.80
CA ILE A 155 -35.89 9.40 38.54
C ILE A 155 -36.90 9.27 39.70
N MET A 156 -36.41 9.29 40.95
CA MET A 156 -37.22 9.08 42.15
C MET A 156 -38.17 10.24 42.46
N HIS A 157 -37.81 11.49 42.16
CA HIS A 157 -38.69 12.66 42.39
C HIS A 157 -39.86 12.77 41.39
N ASN A 158 -39.78 12.09 40.23
CA ASN A 158 -40.79 12.21 39.16
C ASN A 158 -41.77 11.02 39.10
N GLY A 159 -41.92 10.26 40.19
CA GLY A 159 -43.00 9.28 40.36
C GLY A 159 -42.97 8.08 39.40
N ALA A 160 -41.83 7.80 38.76
CA ALA A 160 -41.68 6.60 37.93
C ALA A 160 -41.67 5.33 38.80
N ASN A 161 -42.22 4.22 38.27
CA ASN A 161 -42.16 2.92 38.93
C ASN A 161 -40.71 2.47 39.17
N ARG A 162 -40.56 1.47 40.05
CA ARG A 162 -39.27 0.86 40.40
C ARG A 162 -38.50 0.42 39.14
N PRO A 163 -37.15 0.37 39.17
CA PRO A 163 -36.29 -0.07 38.05
C PRO A 163 -36.34 -1.61 37.82
N GLN A 164 -37.54 -2.17 37.88
CA GLN A 164 -37.94 -3.51 37.52
C GLN A 164 -38.95 -3.48 36.34
N ASP A 165 -39.66 -2.35 36.14
CA ASP A 165 -40.71 -2.19 35.13
C ASP A 165 -40.25 -1.48 33.84
N ILE A 166 -38.93 -1.42 33.57
CA ILE A 166 -38.39 -0.80 32.35
C ILE A 166 -38.60 -1.76 31.18
N THR A 167 -39.82 -1.76 30.62
CA THR A 167 -40.12 -2.42 29.35
C THR A 167 -39.43 -1.68 28.19
N VAL A 168 -38.90 -2.44 27.23
CA VAL A 168 -38.18 -1.89 26.08
C VAL A 168 -39.18 -1.32 25.08
N ALA A 169 -39.57 -0.06 25.27
CA ALA A 169 -40.28 0.71 24.27
C ALA A 169 -39.40 0.94 23.02
N ALA A 170 -40.01 0.98 21.84
CA ALA A 170 -39.30 1.08 20.56
C ALA A 170 -38.52 2.40 20.35
N ASP A 171 -38.85 3.45 21.12
CA ASP A 171 -38.02 4.65 21.29
C ASP A 171 -37.91 4.96 22.80
N PRO A 172 -36.82 4.56 23.49
CA PRO A 172 -36.67 4.77 24.92
C PRO A 172 -36.41 6.24 25.26
N SER A 173 -37.23 6.78 26.17
CA SER A 173 -37.16 8.17 26.65
C SER A 173 -35.72 8.59 27.04
N PRO A 174 -35.21 9.76 26.59
CA PRO A 174 -33.80 10.16 26.68
C PRO A 174 -33.10 9.96 28.04
N ARG A 175 -33.78 10.25 29.15
CA ARG A 175 -33.38 9.99 30.55
C ARG A 175 -32.87 8.58 30.84
N TYR A 176 -33.29 7.57 30.08
CA TYR A 176 -32.83 6.18 30.22
C TYR A 176 -31.58 5.88 29.36
N LEU A 177 -31.28 6.73 28.37
CA LEU A 177 -30.11 6.59 27.49
C LEU A 177 -28.89 7.37 28.00
N LEU A 178 -29.12 8.61 28.47
CA LEU A 178 -28.06 9.51 28.94
C LEU A 178 -27.10 8.89 29.98
N PRO A 179 -27.52 8.11 30.99
CA PRO A 179 -26.60 7.64 32.03
C PRO A 179 -25.49 6.70 31.51
N GLY A 180 -25.81 5.86 30.52
CA GLY A 180 -24.82 4.99 29.86
C GLY A 180 -23.87 5.77 28.97
N LEU A 181 -24.39 6.74 28.21
CA LEU A 181 -23.60 7.58 27.30
C LEU A 181 -22.67 8.53 28.06
N GLU A 182 -23.12 9.11 29.19
CA GLU A 182 -22.28 9.89 30.10
C GLU A 182 -21.19 9.03 30.76
N CYS A 183 -21.50 7.79 31.15
CA CYS A 183 -20.52 6.83 31.69
C CYS A 183 -19.42 6.53 30.67
N LEU A 184 -19.80 6.21 29.42
CA LEU A 184 -18.87 5.99 28.30
C LEU A 184 -18.02 7.23 28.00
N LEU A 185 -18.63 8.42 27.97
CA LEU A 185 -17.95 9.69 27.73
C LEU A 185 -16.90 9.99 28.81
N LEU A 186 -17.24 9.79 30.08
CA LEU A 186 -16.33 9.93 31.21
C LEU A 186 -15.13 8.95 31.11
N ARG A 187 -15.37 7.72 30.65
CA ARG A 187 -14.34 6.68 30.46
C ARG A 187 -13.41 6.99 29.29
N LEU A 188 -13.93 7.54 28.19
CA LEU A 188 -13.13 8.00 27.05
C LEU A 188 -12.28 9.22 27.42
N GLN A 189 -12.82 10.19 28.17
CA GLN A 189 -12.04 11.32 28.71
C GLN A 189 -10.90 10.84 29.62
N GLN A 190 -11.13 9.84 30.47
CA GLN A 190 -10.09 9.23 31.31
C GLN A 190 -9.00 8.54 30.47
N ARG A 191 -9.39 7.80 29.43
CA ARG A 191 -8.46 7.18 28.47
C ARG A 191 -7.60 8.24 27.77
N ARG A 192 -8.22 9.33 27.30
CA ARG A 192 -7.53 10.42 26.60
C ARG A 192 -6.52 11.16 27.50
N ALA A 193 -6.91 11.43 28.75
CA ALA A 193 -6.00 12.01 29.75
C ALA A 193 -4.80 11.08 30.04
N GLY A 194 -5.05 9.77 30.15
CA GLY A 194 -4.00 8.76 30.34
C GLY A 194 -3.03 8.61 29.15
N LEU A 195 -3.40 9.12 27.96
CA LEU A 195 -2.55 9.09 26.76
C LEU A 195 -1.66 10.33 26.61
N GLN A 196 -1.97 11.46 27.27
CA GLN A 196 -1.19 12.70 27.14
C GLN A 196 0.31 12.53 27.49
N PRO A 197 0.70 11.79 28.55
CA PRO A 197 2.13 11.56 28.85
C PRO A 197 2.88 10.82 27.74
N ALA A 198 2.19 9.98 26.94
CA ALA A 198 2.79 9.28 25.81
C ALA A 198 2.93 10.17 24.54
N VAL A 199 2.14 11.24 24.44
CA VAL A 199 2.33 12.30 23.42
C VAL A 199 3.53 13.15 23.79
N ILE A 200 3.60 13.64 25.03
CA ILE A 200 4.71 14.47 25.53
C ILE A 200 6.04 13.71 25.42
N ALA A 201 6.13 12.49 25.98
CA ALA A 201 7.30 11.63 25.83
C ALA A 201 7.55 11.14 24.38
N GLY A 202 6.61 11.41 23.45
CA GLY A 202 6.81 11.26 22.02
C GLY A 202 7.52 12.47 21.41
N ILE A 203 7.23 13.68 21.89
CA ILE A 203 7.81 14.96 21.47
C ILE A 203 9.21 15.15 22.07
N ASP A 204 9.36 15.04 23.40
CA ASP A 204 10.67 15.09 24.10
C ASP A 204 11.66 14.08 23.50
N ARG A 205 11.14 13.00 22.88
CA ARG A 205 11.91 11.95 22.25
C ARG A 205 12.45 12.33 20.87
N LEU A 206 11.79 13.22 20.12
CA LEU A 206 12.23 13.77 18.84
C LEU A 206 13.34 14.81 19.06
N GLU A 207 13.10 15.78 19.95
CA GLU A 207 14.07 16.80 20.38
C GLU A 207 15.39 16.14 20.82
N ARG A 208 15.31 15.20 21.77
CA ARG A 208 16.45 14.43 22.29
C ARG A 208 17.03 13.42 21.27
N THR A 209 16.54 13.36 20.03
CA THR A 209 17.20 12.64 18.93
C THR A 209 17.69 13.55 17.80
N GLY A 210 17.40 14.86 17.84
CA GLY A 210 17.76 15.82 16.79
C GLY A 210 17.22 15.40 15.42
N VAL A 211 16.06 14.73 15.36
CA VAL A 211 15.59 14.03 14.16
C VAL A 211 14.78 14.92 13.20
N VAL A 212 14.23 16.02 13.70
CA VAL A 212 13.53 17.01 12.85
C VAL A 212 14.58 17.86 12.16
N GLU A 213 15.52 18.36 12.96
CA GLU A 213 16.71 19.11 12.60
C GLU A 213 17.58 18.32 11.60
N ALA A 214 17.91 17.06 11.90
CA ALA A 214 18.65 16.19 10.97
C ALA A 214 17.83 15.69 9.76
N MET A 215 16.55 16.04 9.66
CA MET A 215 15.78 15.96 8.40
C MET A 215 15.84 17.30 7.67
N GLU A 216 15.63 18.42 8.35
CA GLU A 216 15.70 19.79 7.79
C GLU A 216 17.08 20.06 7.16
N ASP A 217 18.19 19.81 7.87
CA ASP A 217 19.57 19.89 7.36
C ASP A 217 19.77 19.08 6.07
N ALA A 218 19.27 17.83 6.07
CA ALA A 218 19.45 16.90 4.96
C ALA A 218 18.61 17.26 3.73
N LEU A 219 17.45 17.90 3.94
CA LEU A 219 16.54 18.36 2.89
C LEU A 219 17.02 19.71 2.31
N ALA A 220 17.45 20.65 3.16
CA ALA A 220 18.11 21.88 2.73
C ALA A 220 19.39 21.59 1.94
N GLY A 221 20.16 20.61 2.39
CA GLY A 221 21.32 20.04 1.68
C GLY A 221 21.01 19.35 0.35
N TYR A 222 19.76 19.31 -0.13
CA TYR A 222 19.42 19.02 -1.54
C TYR A 222 19.15 20.28 -2.37
N LEU A 223 18.56 21.32 -1.77
CA LEU A 223 18.30 22.60 -2.44
C LEU A 223 19.61 23.33 -2.80
N GLU A 224 20.64 23.20 -1.96
CA GLU A 224 21.91 23.92 -2.14
C GLU A 224 22.87 23.29 -3.16
N ARG A 225 22.69 22.02 -3.56
CA ARG A 225 23.66 21.29 -4.40
C ARG A 225 23.75 21.88 -5.80
N GLU A 226 24.97 22.00 -6.30
CA GLU A 226 25.27 22.45 -7.67
C GLU A 226 24.57 21.59 -8.74
N GLU A 227 24.48 20.28 -8.50
CA GLU A 227 23.73 19.29 -9.29
C GLU A 227 22.22 19.57 -9.37
N CYS A 228 21.67 20.25 -8.37
CA CYS A 228 20.24 20.54 -8.24
C CYS A 228 19.88 21.96 -8.68
N ARG A 229 20.79 22.94 -8.59
CA ARG A 229 20.55 24.36 -8.93
C ARG A 229 20.01 24.61 -10.35
N ASN A 230 20.35 23.73 -11.30
CA ASN A 230 19.93 23.81 -12.71
C ASN A 230 19.01 22.65 -13.14
N THR A 231 18.42 21.90 -12.19
CA THR A 231 17.59 20.72 -12.50
C THR A 231 16.11 20.97 -12.22
N ASP A 232 15.24 20.72 -13.20
CA ASP A 232 13.78 20.78 -12.99
C ASP A 232 13.31 19.62 -12.09
N VAL A 233 12.49 19.97 -11.09
CA VAL A 233 11.77 19.02 -10.22
C VAL A 233 10.76 18.16 -11.01
N ARG A 234 10.34 18.62 -12.19
CA ARG A 234 9.53 17.87 -13.18
C ARG A 234 10.39 16.96 -14.05
N SER A 235 11.42 16.35 -13.46
CA SER A 235 12.28 15.42 -14.20
C SER A 235 11.48 14.23 -14.73
N HIS A 236 11.96 13.67 -15.83
CA HIS A 236 11.37 12.48 -16.43
C HIS A 236 11.28 11.31 -15.43
N ALA A 237 12.31 11.09 -14.61
CA ALA A 237 12.30 10.04 -13.59
C ALA A 237 11.31 10.31 -12.44
N ALA A 238 11.03 11.59 -12.12
CA ALA A 238 10.02 11.95 -11.14
C ALA A 238 8.62 11.55 -11.64
N TYR A 239 8.30 11.83 -12.90
CA TYR A 239 7.06 11.37 -13.54
C TYR A 239 6.95 9.85 -13.63
N VAL A 240 8.01 9.14 -14.05
CA VAL A 240 7.98 7.67 -14.14
C VAL A 240 7.81 7.05 -12.76
N ARG A 241 8.46 7.58 -11.72
CA ARG A 241 8.25 7.17 -10.31
C ARG A 241 6.82 7.44 -9.86
N ALA A 242 6.27 8.62 -10.18
CA ALA A 242 4.90 9.00 -9.85
C ALA A 242 3.86 8.10 -10.51
N PHE A 243 3.95 7.91 -11.84
CA PHE A 243 3.12 6.98 -12.61
C PHE A 243 3.17 5.57 -12.01
N SER A 244 4.37 5.07 -11.72
CA SER A 244 4.60 3.71 -11.22
C SER A 244 4.03 3.52 -9.81
N HIS A 245 4.16 4.53 -8.94
CA HIS A 245 3.60 4.50 -7.61
C HIS A 245 2.07 4.66 -7.62
N ILE A 246 1.50 5.61 -8.35
CA ILE A 246 0.05 5.82 -8.41
C ILE A 246 -0.64 4.60 -9.04
N SER A 247 -0.19 4.12 -10.21
CA SER A 247 -0.76 2.94 -10.88
C SER A 247 -0.87 1.73 -9.96
N ARG A 248 0.24 1.40 -9.25
CA ARG A 248 0.28 0.29 -8.30
C ARG A 248 -0.70 0.46 -7.13
N GLN A 249 -0.97 1.68 -6.66
CA GLN A 249 -1.96 1.91 -5.60
C GLN A 249 -3.39 1.78 -6.14
N ILE A 250 -3.65 2.17 -7.40
CA ILE A 250 -4.94 1.89 -8.07
C ILE A 250 -5.15 0.37 -8.12
N ASP A 251 -4.13 -0.39 -8.54
CA ASP A 251 -4.21 -1.86 -8.62
C ASP A 251 -4.45 -2.50 -7.23
N GLU A 252 -3.82 -2.00 -6.17
CA GLU A 252 -4.03 -2.46 -4.79
C GLU A 252 -5.42 -2.04 -4.23
N VAL A 253 -6.08 -0.99 -4.76
CA VAL A 253 -7.50 -0.68 -4.47
C VAL A 253 -8.43 -1.65 -5.20
N PHE A 254 -8.24 -1.85 -6.51
CA PHE A 254 -9.03 -2.80 -7.32
C PHE A 254 -8.96 -4.24 -6.81
N ARG A 255 -7.87 -4.61 -6.11
CA ARG A 255 -7.75 -5.88 -5.37
C ARG A 255 -8.95 -6.18 -4.45
N PHE A 256 -9.62 -5.14 -3.93
CA PHE A 256 -10.75 -5.28 -3.01
C PHE A 256 -12.13 -5.10 -3.66
N GLU A 257 -12.20 -4.79 -4.97
CA GLU A 257 -13.46 -4.63 -5.71
C GLU A 257 -14.46 -5.79 -5.49
N PRO A 258 -14.07 -7.09 -5.48
CA PRO A 258 -15.01 -8.19 -5.29
C PRO A 258 -15.77 -8.17 -3.95
N PHE A 259 -15.28 -7.44 -2.95
CA PHE A 259 -15.87 -7.36 -1.62
C PHE A 259 -16.75 -6.12 -1.42
N VAL A 260 -16.71 -5.14 -2.33
CA VAL A 260 -17.42 -3.84 -2.19
C VAL A 260 -18.93 -3.99 -1.97
N ALA A 261 -19.54 -5.04 -2.53
CA ALA A 261 -20.97 -5.33 -2.41
C ALA A 261 -21.33 -6.32 -1.29
N MET A 262 -20.35 -6.79 -0.50
CA MET A 262 -20.52 -7.86 0.49
C MET A 262 -20.54 -7.28 1.91
N PRO A 263 -21.72 -7.07 2.54
CA PRO A 263 -21.83 -6.31 3.80
C PRO A 263 -21.11 -6.95 4.99
N ASP A 264 -20.86 -8.26 4.95
CA ASP A 264 -20.14 -9.05 5.96
C ASP A 264 -18.62 -8.82 5.95
N ARG A 265 -18.05 -8.24 4.89
CA ARG A 265 -16.60 -8.16 4.64
C ARG A 265 -15.88 -7.02 5.36
N THR A 266 -16.11 -6.90 6.67
CA THR A 266 -15.52 -5.86 7.55
C THR A 266 -13.99 -5.73 7.40
N VAL A 267 -13.29 -6.87 7.31
CA VAL A 267 -11.82 -6.94 7.20
C VAL A 267 -11.34 -6.45 5.83
N GLU A 268 -12.00 -6.88 4.76
CA GLU A 268 -11.67 -6.48 3.39
C GLU A 268 -12.06 -5.02 3.12
N HIS A 269 -13.16 -4.51 3.68
CA HIS A 269 -13.51 -3.07 3.66
C HIS A 269 -12.46 -2.21 4.39
N HIS A 270 -11.99 -2.64 5.55
CA HIS A 270 -10.90 -1.96 6.26
C HIS A 270 -9.58 -1.99 5.47
N ALA A 271 -9.26 -3.11 4.81
CA ALA A 271 -8.09 -3.21 3.95
C ALA A 271 -8.21 -2.31 2.70
N MET A 272 -9.41 -2.20 2.11
CA MET A 272 -9.72 -1.26 1.04
C MET A 272 -9.55 0.20 1.49
N ARG A 273 -10.06 0.57 2.68
CA ARG A 273 -9.83 1.90 3.29
C ARG A 273 -8.33 2.24 3.36
N ILE A 274 -7.49 1.27 3.74
CA ILE A 274 -6.04 1.43 3.79
C ILE A 274 -5.45 1.61 2.39
N ALA A 275 -5.90 0.83 1.39
CA ALA A 275 -5.45 0.97 0.00
C ALA A 275 -5.83 2.34 -0.59
N VAL A 276 -7.09 2.77 -0.45
CA VAL A 276 -7.59 4.07 -0.93
C VAL A 276 -6.83 5.22 -0.27
N LYS A 277 -6.55 5.12 1.04
CA LYS A 277 -5.73 6.08 1.77
C LYS A 277 -4.27 6.14 1.29
N HIS A 278 -3.67 5.01 0.94
CA HIS A 278 -2.34 4.97 0.33
C HIS A 278 -2.33 5.55 -1.09
N LEU A 279 -3.35 5.29 -1.90
CA LEU A 279 -3.54 5.93 -3.21
C LEU A 279 -3.63 7.44 -3.05
N ARG A 280 -4.52 7.92 -2.17
CA ARG A 280 -4.73 9.34 -1.86
C ARG A 280 -3.43 10.05 -1.47
N TYR A 281 -2.68 9.52 -0.49
CA TYR A 281 -1.39 10.09 -0.09
C TYR A 281 -0.32 10.02 -1.19
N THR A 282 -0.37 9.03 -2.09
CA THR A 282 0.55 8.94 -3.22
C THR A 282 0.21 9.98 -4.31
N MET A 283 -1.08 10.22 -4.55
CA MET A 283 -1.55 11.28 -5.46
C MET A 283 -1.25 12.67 -4.90
N GLU A 284 -1.55 12.92 -3.62
CA GLU A 284 -1.15 14.15 -2.92
C GLU A 284 0.35 14.44 -3.06
N ALA A 285 1.18 13.41 -2.89
CA ALA A 285 2.64 13.53 -2.94
C ALA A 285 3.21 13.81 -4.34
N PHE A 286 2.45 13.56 -5.42
CA PHE A 286 2.91 13.78 -6.79
C PHE A 286 2.06 14.80 -7.57
N GLN A 287 1.06 15.44 -6.94
CA GLN A 287 0.15 16.37 -7.62
C GLN A 287 0.88 17.55 -8.29
N GLY A 288 1.98 18.03 -7.69
CA GLY A 288 2.78 19.14 -8.25
C GLY A 288 3.42 18.84 -9.62
N LEU A 289 3.58 17.56 -9.97
CA LEU A 289 4.04 17.13 -11.29
C LEU A 289 2.91 17.22 -12.34
N TYR A 290 1.68 16.86 -11.97
CA TYR A 290 0.54 16.77 -12.89
C TYR A 290 -0.35 18.03 -12.92
N GLY A 291 -0.05 19.03 -12.08
CA GLY A 291 -0.82 20.26 -11.95
C GLY A 291 -2.29 19.95 -11.64
N ASP A 292 -3.19 20.47 -12.48
CA ASP A 292 -4.63 20.31 -12.30
C ASP A 292 -5.15 18.91 -12.66
N GLY A 293 -4.38 18.11 -13.39
CA GLY A 293 -4.81 16.79 -13.90
C GLY A 293 -5.18 15.77 -12.83
N LEU A 294 -4.70 15.93 -11.58
CA LEU A 294 -5.08 15.07 -10.45
C LEU A 294 -6.14 15.68 -9.51
N LYS A 295 -6.56 16.94 -9.67
CA LYS A 295 -7.47 17.62 -8.71
C LYS A 295 -8.82 16.91 -8.56
N GLU A 296 -9.58 16.76 -9.64
CA GLU A 296 -10.89 16.08 -9.58
C GLU A 296 -10.78 14.57 -9.28
N PRO A 297 -9.81 13.80 -9.83
CA PRO A 297 -9.58 12.43 -9.39
C PRO A 297 -9.26 12.30 -7.89
N LEU A 298 -8.43 13.18 -7.33
CA LEU A 298 -8.08 13.18 -5.91
C LEU A 298 -9.31 13.45 -5.03
N LYS A 299 -10.16 14.40 -5.43
CA LYS A 299 -11.43 14.74 -4.75
C LYS A 299 -12.42 13.56 -4.74
N LYS A 300 -12.54 12.80 -5.83
CA LYS A 300 -13.36 11.57 -5.88
C LYS A 300 -12.76 10.43 -5.02
N VAL A 301 -11.43 10.30 -5.00
CA VAL A 301 -10.72 9.36 -4.10
C VAL A 301 -10.84 9.76 -2.63
N MET A 302 -10.86 11.06 -2.29
CA MET A 302 -11.17 11.56 -0.96
C MET A 302 -12.57 11.14 -0.52
N HIS A 303 -13.61 11.42 -1.33
CA HIS A 303 -14.98 11.02 -1.00
C HIS A 303 -15.11 9.50 -0.73
N LEU A 304 -14.50 8.66 -1.57
CA LEU A 304 -14.46 7.21 -1.34
C LEU A 304 -13.71 6.84 -0.04
N GLN A 305 -12.61 7.51 0.29
CA GLN A 305 -11.87 7.32 1.54
C GLN A 305 -12.73 7.67 2.76
N ASP A 306 -13.58 8.68 2.65
CA ASP A 306 -14.36 9.20 3.77
C ASP A 306 -15.61 8.35 4.03
N VAL A 307 -16.27 7.81 2.99
CA VAL A 307 -17.31 6.77 3.12
C VAL A 307 -16.74 5.48 3.74
N LEU A 308 -15.57 5.02 3.26
CA LEU A 308 -14.81 3.92 3.90
C LEU A 308 -14.28 4.29 5.29
N GLY A 309 -14.22 5.58 5.62
CA GLY A 309 -13.88 6.15 6.91
C GLY A 309 -14.96 5.87 7.93
N GLU A 310 -16.11 6.49 7.73
CA GLU A 310 -17.31 6.33 8.56
C GLU A 310 -17.72 4.87 8.71
N LEU A 311 -17.63 4.07 7.63
CA LEU A 311 -18.00 2.65 7.64
C LEU A 311 -17.11 1.85 8.61
N HIS A 312 -15.80 2.09 8.57
CA HIS A 312 -14.86 1.43 9.47
C HIS A 312 -14.95 1.97 10.90
N ASP A 313 -15.20 3.27 11.07
CA ASP A 313 -15.29 3.84 12.40
C ASP A 313 -16.59 3.35 13.11
N CYS A 314 -17.65 3.01 12.35
CA CYS A 314 -18.77 2.18 12.84
C CYS A 314 -18.33 0.75 13.23
N ASP A 315 -17.52 0.06 12.43
CA ASP A 315 -16.97 -1.27 12.78
C ASP A 315 -16.15 -1.23 14.10
N VAL A 316 -15.37 -0.16 14.32
CA VAL A 316 -14.62 0.04 15.57
C VAL A 316 -15.55 0.21 16.77
N TRP A 317 -16.62 0.99 16.65
CA TRP A 317 -17.61 1.12 17.72
C TRP A 317 -18.34 -0.20 18.00
N LEU A 318 -18.76 -0.94 16.97
CA LEU A 318 -19.49 -2.21 17.12
C LEU A 318 -18.66 -3.31 17.79
N GLY A 319 -17.33 -3.31 17.59
CA GLY A 319 -16.43 -4.18 18.37
C GLY A 319 -16.21 -3.69 19.81
N PHE A 320 -16.07 -2.38 20.02
CA PHE A 320 -15.70 -1.80 21.31
C PHE A 320 -16.84 -1.74 22.34
N LEU A 321 -18.08 -1.48 21.93
CA LEU A 321 -19.20 -1.25 22.85
C LEU A 321 -19.62 -2.50 23.67
N PRO A 322 -19.60 -3.74 23.12
CA PRO A 322 -19.78 -4.95 23.92
C PRO A 322 -18.67 -5.16 24.96
N GLU A 323 -17.39 -5.01 24.56
CA GLU A 323 -16.24 -5.10 25.49
C GLU A 323 -16.34 -4.04 26.59
N PHE A 324 -16.81 -2.84 26.27
CA PHE A 324 -17.07 -1.78 27.24
C PHE A 324 -18.14 -2.18 28.27
N LEU A 325 -19.25 -2.77 27.85
CA LEU A 325 -20.32 -3.23 28.74
C LEU A 325 -19.84 -4.33 29.70
N ASP A 326 -19.20 -5.38 29.18
CA ASP A 326 -18.66 -6.46 30.02
C ASP A 326 -17.65 -5.94 31.04
N ALA A 327 -16.76 -5.04 30.61
CA ALA A 327 -15.75 -4.46 31.50
C ALA A 327 -16.32 -3.44 32.49
N GLU A 328 -17.41 -2.72 32.17
CA GLU A 328 -18.08 -1.82 33.11
C GLU A 328 -18.94 -2.61 34.13
N ARG A 329 -19.55 -3.72 33.71
CA ARG A 329 -20.26 -4.65 34.60
C ARG A 329 -19.33 -5.19 35.69
N GLU A 330 -18.13 -5.63 35.31
CA GLU A 330 -17.17 -6.14 36.29
C GLU A 330 -16.63 -5.03 37.19
N ARG A 331 -16.27 -3.86 36.62
CA ARG A 331 -15.87 -2.69 37.43
C ARG A 331 -16.92 -2.30 38.46
N GLN A 332 -18.21 -2.36 38.12
CA GLN A 332 -19.28 -2.05 39.07
C GLN A 332 -19.51 -3.17 40.09
N ARG A 333 -19.40 -4.44 39.71
CA ARG A 333 -19.44 -5.58 40.65
C ARG A 333 -18.32 -5.49 41.69
N GLU A 334 -17.07 -5.34 41.24
CA GLU A 334 -15.87 -5.19 42.10
C GLU A 334 -16.01 -4.00 43.07
N TYR A 335 -16.55 -2.89 42.58
CA TYR A 335 -16.57 -1.63 43.29
C TYR A 335 -17.76 -1.48 44.27
N PHE A 336 -18.97 -1.85 43.86
CA PHE A 336 -20.20 -1.67 44.64
C PHE A 336 -20.63 -2.95 45.37
N GLY A 337 -20.28 -4.13 44.86
CA GLY A 337 -20.83 -5.43 45.30
C GLY A 337 -22.23 -5.75 44.74
N HIS A 338 -22.85 -4.83 43.99
CA HIS A 338 -24.16 -5.00 43.35
C HIS A 338 -24.19 -4.29 41.98
N LEU A 339 -25.22 -4.60 41.15
CA LEU A 339 -25.30 -4.17 39.75
C LEU A 339 -26.46 -3.19 39.45
N ASP A 340 -27.08 -2.58 40.46
CA ASP A 340 -28.25 -1.72 40.23
C ASP A 340 -27.93 -0.45 39.41
N PHE A 341 -26.69 0.05 39.51
CA PHE A 341 -26.20 1.15 38.67
C PHE A 341 -25.86 0.71 37.23
N PHE A 342 -25.58 -0.58 37.00
CA PHE A 342 -25.25 -1.10 35.67
C PHE A 342 -26.50 -1.13 34.76
N ARG A 343 -27.68 -1.39 35.34
CA ARG A 343 -28.99 -1.30 34.67
C ARG A 343 -29.31 0.09 34.12
N LEU A 344 -28.64 1.14 34.61
CA LEU A 344 -28.76 2.50 34.07
C LEU A 344 -27.78 2.74 32.91
N VAL A 345 -26.71 1.93 32.79
CA VAL A 345 -25.72 2.02 31.72
C VAL A 345 -26.17 1.26 30.47
N GLU A 346 -26.72 0.06 30.65
CA GLU A 346 -27.09 -0.84 29.54
C GLU A 346 -27.92 -0.18 28.42
N PRO A 347 -29.03 0.54 28.68
CA PRO A 347 -29.90 1.03 27.61
C PRO A 347 -29.22 2.07 26.69
N GLY A 348 -28.42 2.97 27.27
CA GLY A 348 -27.66 3.97 26.53
C GLY A 348 -26.64 3.37 25.56
N ILE A 349 -25.97 2.28 25.99
CA ILE A 349 -24.98 1.61 25.14
C ILE A 349 -25.65 0.74 24.08
N HIS A 350 -26.74 0.04 24.40
CA HIS A 350 -27.49 -0.73 23.41
C HIS A 350 -28.07 0.16 22.30
N HIS A 351 -28.67 1.30 22.65
CA HIS A 351 -29.12 2.29 21.67
C HIS A 351 -27.99 2.75 20.74
N LEU A 352 -26.78 2.98 21.27
CA LEU A 352 -25.62 3.34 20.46
C LEU A 352 -25.15 2.17 19.57
N ILE A 353 -25.19 0.93 20.05
CA ILE A 353 -24.89 -0.26 19.22
C ILE A 353 -25.87 -0.35 18.04
N ASP A 354 -27.17 -0.23 18.29
CA ASP A 354 -28.21 -0.31 17.24
C ASP A 354 -28.11 0.84 16.22
N ASP A 355 -27.81 2.04 16.70
CA ASP A 355 -27.54 3.21 15.86
C ASP A 355 -26.30 3.04 14.98
N ARG A 356 -25.16 2.62 15.54
CA ARG A 356 -23.94 2.34 14.76
C ARG A 356 -24.16 1.19 13.77
N ALA A 357 -24.95 0.17 14.14
CA ALA A 357 -25.31 -0.94 13.26
C ALA A 357 -26.22 -0.49 12.11
N ARG A 358 -27.13 0.47 12.34
CA ARG A 358 -27.94 1.13 11.31
C ARG A 358 -27.07 1.95 10.35
N GLN A 359 -26.30 2.92 10.88
CA GLN A 359 -25.47 3.79 10.02
C GLN A 359 -24.48 2.95 9.19
N ARG A 360 -23.93 1.86 9.74
CA ARG A 360 -23.07 0.93 8.97
C ARG A 360 -23.76 0.37 7.72
N ARG A 361 -25.04 -0.04 7.81
CA ARG A 361 -25.80 -0.57 6.66
C ARG A 361 -26.02 0.50 5.59
N GLU A 362 -26.34 1.72 6.02
CA GLU A 362 -26.54 2.88 5.15
C GLU A 362 -25.26 3.30 4.44
N LEU A 363 -24.13 3.32 5.15
CA LEU A 363 -22.79 3.60 4.63
C LEU A 363 -22.29 2.51 3.66
N HIS A 364 -22.60 1.23 3.92
CA HIS A 364 -22.31 0.16 2.96
C HIS A 364 -23.13 0.34 1.67
N ALA A 365 -24.41 0.66 1.78
CA ALA A 365 -25.25 0.97 0.61
C ALA A 365 -24.75 2.21 -0.15
N LEU A 366 -24.21 3.21 0.54
CA LEU A 366 -23.54 4.36 -0.06
C LEU A 366 -22.25 3.96 -0.78
N LEU A 367 -21.37 3.18 -0.14
CA LEU A 367 -20.13 2.66 -0.74
C LEU A 367 -20.38 1.95 -2.07
N VAL A 368 -21.39 1.08 -2.13
CA VAL A 368 -21.77 0.36 -3.36
C VAL A 368 -22.18 1.32 -4.47
N ARG A 369 -23.00 2.34 -4.16
CA ARG A 369 -23.41 3.37 -5.14
C ARG A 369 -22.22 4.21 -5.59
N THR A 370 -21.44 4.76 -4.66
CA THR A 370 -20.25 5.56 -4.95
C THR A 370 -19.23 4.82 -5.82
N TRP A 371 -19.03 3.51 -5.60
CA TRP A 371 -18.14 2.70 -6.44
C TRP A 371 -18.70 2.47 -7.86
N ALA A 372 -20.01 2.24 -7.98
CA ALA A 372 -20.68 2.10 -9.29
C ALA A 372 -20.64 3.42 -10.09
N GLU A 373 -21.03 4.53 -9.47
CA GLU A 373 -20.99 5.89 -10.03
C GLU A 373 -19.57 6.24 -10.53
N GLN A 374 -18.53 5.95 -9.75
CA GLN A 374 -17.13 6.22 -10.16
C GLN A 374 -16.68 5.37 -11.35
N LYS A 375 -17.24 4.17 -11.54
CA LYS A 375 -16.96 3.35 -12.74
C LYS A 375 -17.74 3.83 -13.96
N GLU A 376 -18.99 4.26 -13.79
CA GLU A 376 -19.79 4.85 -14.87
C GLU A 376 -19.20 6.18 -15.36
N GLU A 377 -18.74 7.03 -14.43
CA GLU A 377 -17.95 8.23 -14.73
C GLU A 377 -16.55 7.95 -15.32
N ARG A 378 -16.16 6.68 -15.50
CA ARG A 378 -14.83 6.25 -15.96
C ARG A 378 -13.67 6.93 -15.21
N LEU A 379 -13.82 7.07 -13.88
CA LEU A 379 -12.85 7.76 -13.02
C LEU A 379 -11.46 7.12 -13.12
N TRP A 380 -11.41 5.80 -13.13
CA TRP A 380 -10.18 5.03 -13.04
C TRP A 380 -9.41 5.02 -14.36
N GLU A 381 -10.13 5.03 -15.48
CA GLU A 381 -9.60 5.25 -16.83
C GLU A 381 -9.03 6.66 -16.94
N ARG A 382 -9.82 7.70 -16.61
CA ARG A 382 -9.37 9.10 -16.64
C ARG A 382 -8.18 9.37 -15.73
N LEU A 383 -8.12 8.74 -14.55
CA LEU A 383 -6.97 8.82 -13.66
C LEU A 383 -5.73 8.16 -14.27
N ARG A 384 -5.85 6.98 -14.90
CA ARG A 384 -4.74 6.33 -15.61
C ARG A 384 -4.29 7.13 -16.83
N GLU A 385 -5.20 7.75 -17.56
CA GLU A 385 -4.91 8.65 -18.68
C GLU A 385 -4.16 9.91 -18.20
N ALA A 386 -4.62 10.54 -17.11
CA ALA A 386 -3.97 11.72 -16.52
C ALA A 386 -2.52 11.45 -16.10
N ILE A 387 -2.23 10.30 -15.44
CA ILE A 387 -0.85 9.94 -15.07
C ILE A 387 0.00 9.44 -16.24
N SER A 388 -0.62 9.02 -17.36
CA SER A 388 0.08 8.57 -18.58
C SER A 388 0.36 9.71 -19.57
N THR A 389 -0.24 10.88 -19.38
CA THR A 389 -0.11 12.02 -20.30
C THR A 389 1.32 12.57 -20.27
N PRO A 390 1.94 12.96 -21.41
CA PRO A 390 3.39 13.11 -21.47
C PRO A 390 3.92 14.33 -20.70
N LEU A 391 4.74 14.04 -19.69
CA LEU A 391 6.10 14.59 -19.53
C LEU A 391 6.34 16.03 -20.02
N PRO A 392 5.77 17.07 -19.36
CA PRO A 392 6.26 18.43 -19.49
C PRO A 392 7.69 18.51 -18.93
N GLY A 393 8.71 18.72 -19.78
CA GLY A 393 10.10 18.74 -19.32
C GLY A 393 11.21 18.58 -20.38
N ARG A 394 10.88 18.48 -21.67
CA ARG A 394 11.84 18.65 -22.78
C ARG A 394 11.35 19.66 -23.79
N GLU A 395 12.29 20.29 -24.47
CA GLU A 395 12.04 21.19 -25.60
C GLU A 395 11.25 20.48 -26.71
N GLN A 396 10.44 21.24 -27.42
CA GLN A 396 9.61 20.77 -28.53
C GLN A 396 10.49 20.37 -29.73
N GLY A 397 11.00 19.14 -29.74
CA GLY A 397 11.80 18.62 -30.86
C GLY A 397 12.50 17.27 -30.62
N ALA A 398 12.75 16.86 -29.37
CA ALA A 398 13.39 15.57 -29.09
C ALA A 398 12.36 14.41 -29.13
N PRO A 399 12.48 13.42 -30.05
CA PRO A 399 11.53 12.32 -30.13
C PRO A 399 11.62 11.43 -28.88
N THR A 400 10.52 11.39 -28.12
CA THR A 400 10.37 10.54 -26.93
C THR A 400 10.23 9.08 -27.39
N MET A 401 11.18 8.21 -27.05
CA MET A 401 11.18 6.80 -27.51
C MET A 401 10.88 5.82 -26.37
N VAL A 402 10.35 4.64 -26.70
CA VAL A 402 9.97 3.61 -25.73
C VAL A 402 10.67 2.30 -26.06
N ALA A 403 11.46 1.77 -25.13
CA ALA A 403 12.05 0.45 -25.26
C ALA A 403 11.06 -0.63 -24.80
N LEU A 404 11.00 -1.72 -25.57
CA LEU A 404 10.12 -2.86 -25.38
C LEU A 404 11.03 -4.09 -25.19
N ILE A 405 11.14 -4.56 -23.96
CA ILE A 405 11.96 -5.71 -23.57
C ILE A 405 11.08 -6.90 -23.19
N GLY A 406 11.65 -8.11 -23.19
CA GLY A 406 10.96 -9.31 -22.74
C GLY A 406 11.92 -10.47 -22.54
N ASP A 407 11.44 -11.53 -21.89
CA ASP A 407 12.14 -12.81 -21.77
C ASP A 407 13.58 -12.63 -21.24
N VAL A 408 13.70 -11.95 -20.10
CA VAL A 408 14.98 -11.67 -19.43
C VAL A 408 15.55 -12.92 -18.76
N HIS A 409 14.69 -13.89 -18.41
CA HIS A 409 15.05 -15.23 -17.92
C HIS A 409 16.09 -15.27 -16.78
N ALA A 410 16.16 -14.22 -15.93
CA ALA A 410 17.17 -14.02 -14.89
C ALA A 410 18.64 -13.87 -15.40
N ASN A 411 18.84 -13.38 -16.62
CA ASN A 411 20.14 -13.00 -17.19
C ASN A 411 20.44 -11.51 -16.89
N LEU A 412 21.21 -11.26 -15.82
CA LEU A 412 21.51 -9.90 -15.34
C LEU A 412 22.43 -9.09 -16.28
N PRO A 413 23.54 -9.63 -16.81
CA PRO A 413 24.40 -8.86 -17.74
C PRO A 413 23.67 -8.42 -19.01
N ALA A 414 22.82 -9.29 -19.57
CA ALA A 414 22.00 -8.94 -20.73
C ALA A 414 21.01 -7.80 -20.43
N LEU A 415 20.32 -7.85 -19.28
CA LEU A 415 19.42 -6.76 -18.88
C LEU A 415 20.17 -5.45 -18.69
N ALA A 416 21.32 -5.47 -18.01
CA ALA A 416 22.12 -4.28 -17.78
C ALA A 416 22.61 -3.66 -19.10
N ALA A 417 23.04 -4.49 -20.06
CA ALA A 417 23.45 -4.02 -21.38
C ALA A 417 22.28 -3.41 -22.17
N VAL A 418 21.12 -4.08 -22.22
CA VAL A 418 19.93 -3.59 -22.93
C VAL A 418 19.38 -2.30 -22.34
N LEU A 419 19.31 -2.18 -21.01
CA LEU A 419 18.87 -0.94 -20.37
C LEU A 419 19.84 0.21 -20.63
N ASN A 420 21.15 -0.02 -20.51
CA ASN A 420 22.17 0.99 -20.80
C ASN A 420 22.13 1.45 -22.27
N ASP A 421 21.98 0.53 -23.22
CA ASP A 421 21.85 0.85 -24.65
C ASP A 421 20.55 1.62 -24.95
N ALA A 422 19.40 1.17 -24.42
CA ALA A 422 18.12 1.85 -24.57
C ALA A 422 18.14 3.28 -24.00
N TRP A 423 18.66 3.46 -22.78
CA TRP A 423 18.83 4.78 -22.16
C TRP A 423 19.81 5.65 -22.96
N ALA A 424 20.93 5.11 -23.46
CA ALA A 424 21.88 5.85 -24.30
C ALA A 424 21.29 6.27 -25.65
N ARG A 425 20.38 5.48 -26.24
CA ARG A 425 19.61 5.86 -27.44
C ARG A 425 18.52 6.89 -27.18
N GLY A 426 18.29 7.30 -25.93
CA GLY A 426 17.26 8.26 -25.57
C GLY A 426 15.85 7.66 -25.45
N ALA A 427 15.73 6.37 -25.19
CA ALA A 427 14.49 5.82 -24.65
C ALA A 427 14.14 6.53 -23.33
N THR A 428 12.85 6.69 -23.07
CA THR A 428 12.33 7.34 -21.86
C THR A 428 11.51 6.36 -21.02
N LEU A 429 10.79 5.43 -21.63
CA LEU A 429 10.06 4.39 -20.93
C LEU A 429 10.55 3.00 -21.37
N VAL A 430 10.62 2.08 -20.42
CA VAL A 430 10.87 0.65 -20.69
C VAL A 430 9.62 -0.13 -20.31
N LEU A 431 9.08 -0.88 -21.27
CA LEU A 431 8.00 -1.83 -21.09
C LEU A 431 8.56 -3.25 -21.14
N ASN A 432 8.18 -4.11 -20.20
CA ASN A 432 8.68 -5.47 -20.07
C ASN A 432 7.54 -6.49 -20.22
N ALA A 433 7.60 -7.27 -21.29
CA ALA A 433 6.64 -8.33 -21.64
C ALA A 433 6.73 -9.59 -20.74
N GLY A 434 7.49 -9.55 -19.64
CA GLY A 434 7.53 -10.61 -18.64
C GLY A 434 8.58 -11.69 -18.92
N ASP A 435 8.50 -12.79 -18.16
CA ASP A 435 9.57 -13.78 -17.99
C ASP A 435 10.85 -13.10 -17.51
N SER A 436 10.67 -12.31 -16.44
CA SER A 436 11.75 -11.61 -15.75
C SER A 436 12.66 -12.59 -15.02
N VAL A 437 12.09 -13.67 -14.46
CA VAL A 437 12.84 -14.83 -13.94
C VAL A 437 12.66 -16.06 -14.81
N GLY A 438 13.68 -16.91 -14.88
CA GLY A 438 13.64 -18.10 -15.73
C GLY A 438 14.74 -19.10 -15.42
N GLY A 439 15.56 -19.42 -16.43
CA GLY A 439 16.67 -20.37 -16.33
C GLY A 439 17.93 -19.84 -15.64
N GLY A 440 18.15 -18.53 -15.71
CA GLY A 440 19.40 -17.84 -15.35
C GLY A 440 19.69 -17.74 -13.85
N PRO A 441 20.93 -17.34 -13.49
CA PRO A 441 21.43 -17.43 -12.12
C PRO A 441 20.97 -16.31 -11.19
N ALA A 442 20.53 -15.15 -11.72
CA ALA A 442 20.41 -13.90 -10.95
C ALA A 442 18.95 -13.35 -10.83
N PRO A 443 17.97 -14.15 -10.35
CA PRO A 443 16.56 -13.76 -10.37
C PRO A 443 16.18 -12.73 -9.30
N ASN A 444 17.00 -12.49 -8.27
CA ASN A 444 16.71 -11.42 -7.31
C ASN A 444 17.25 -10.08 -7.80
N GLU A 445 18.33 -10.12 -8.54
CA GLU A 445 19.12 -8.99 -9.00
C GLU A 445 18.39 -8.34 -10.19
N VAL A 446 17.96 -9.16 -11.16
CA VAL A 446 17.07 -8.73 -12.26
C VAL A 446 15.79 -8.07 -11.74
N LEU A 447 15.09 -8.70 -10.78
CA LEU A 447 13.86 -8.14 -10.22
C LEU A 447 14.10 -6.90 -9.32
N GLN A 448 15.34 -6.65 -8.90
CA GLN A 448 15.71 -5.42 -8.19
C GLN A 448 16.11 -4.31 -9.16
N MET A 449 16.78 -4.64 -10.26
CA MET A 449 17.09 -3.71 -11.36
C MET A 449 15.81 -3.20 -12.02
N LEU A 450 14.92 -4.09 -12.48
CA LEU A 450 13.61 -3.73 -13.04
C LEU A 450 12.79 -2.81 -12.11
N ALA A 451 12.86 -3.04 -10.79
CA ALA A 451 12.15 -2.26 -9.78
C ALA A 451 12.87 -0.97 -9.34
N ALA A 452 14.14 -0.79 -9.67
CA ALA A 452 14.91 0.44 -9.42
C ALA A 452 14.83 1.40 -10.62
N GLU A 453 14.95 0.83 -11.83
CA GLU A 453 14.81 1.49 -13.13
C GLU A 453 13.34 1.78 -13.51
N ASN A 454 12.40 1.45 -12.62
CA ASN A 454 10.94 1.68 -12.75
C ASN A 454 10.32 1.08 -14.02
N VAL A 455 10.78 -0.10 -14.44
CA VAL A 455 10.33 -0.79 -15.65
C VAL A 455 8.90 -1.33 -15.47
N ILE A 456 7.98 -0.94 -16.35
CA ILE A 456 6.59 -1.42 -16.34
C ILE A 456 6.58 -2.87 -16.82
N SER A 457 6.38 -3.82 -15.89
CA SER A 457 6.45 -5.25 -16.17
C SER A 457 5.09 -5.96 -16.04
N VAL A 458 4.80 -6.89 -16.96
CA VAL A 458 3.73 -7.90 -16.79
C VAL A 458 4.30 -9.23 -16.29
N VAL A 459 3.44 -10.12 -15.79
CA VAL A 459 3.84 -11.46 -15.29
C VAL A 459 3.89 -12.50 -16.41
N GLY A 460 5.08 -12.97 -16.74
CA GLY A 460 5.30 -14.03 -17.72
C GLY A 460 4.87 -15.42 -17.25
N ASN A 461 5.06 -16.44 -18.09
CA ASN A 461 4.70 -17.82 -17.73
C ASN A 461 5.72 -18.49 -16.78
N TYR A 462 7.03 -18.24 -16.93
CA TYR A 462 8.05 -18.67 -15.98
C TYR A 462 7.93 -17.91 -14.65
N ASP A 463 7.64 -16.61 -14.67
CA ASP A 463 7.38 -15.82 -13.45
C ASP A 463 6.27 -16.48 -12.59
N ARG A 464 5.18 -16.88 -13.26
CA ARG A 464 4.02 -17.58 -12.65
C ARG A 464 4.35 -18.99 -12.14
N ASP A 465 5.14 -19.74 -12.90
CA ASP A 465 5.59 -21.10 -12.54
C ASP A 465 6.56 -21.08 -11.34
N VAL A 466 7.47 -20.11 -11.26
CA VAL A 466 8.40 -19.96 -10.12
C VAL A 466 7.64 -19.64 -8.83
N LEU A 467 6.60 -18.81 -8.88
CA LEU A 467 5.71 -18.58 -7.74
C LEU A 467 4.92 -19.85 -7.35
N GLY A 468 4.69 -20.75 -8.30
CA GLY A 468 4.10 -22.08 -8.07
C GLY A 468 2.61 -22.19 -8.36
N ALA A 469 2.06 -21.36 -9.25
CA ALA A 469 0.63 -21.33 -9.55
C ALA A 469 0.11 -22.61 -10.25
N ARG A 470 0.97 -23.37 -10.94
CA ARG A 470 0.61 -24.62 -11.63
C ARG A 470 1.54 -25.79 -11.28
N ARG A 471 1.00 -27.02 -11.34
CA ARG A 471 1.76 -28.26 -11.28
C ARG A 471 2.22 -28.67 -12.68
N ILE A 472 3.46 -28.34 -13.05
CA ILE A 472 4.08 -28.81 -14.30
C ILE A 472 4.08 -30.36 -14.33
N ARG A 473 3.75 -30.96 -15.48
CA ARG A 473 3.75 -32.41 -15.71
C ARG A 473 5.15 -33.02 -15.49
N LYS A 474 5.21 -34.31 -15.13
CA LYS A 474 6.47 -35.06 -14.95
C LYS A 474 6.88 -35.76 -16.26
N THR A 475 7.27 -35.01 -17.30
CA THR A 475 7.89 -35.59 -18.52
C THR A 475 9.42 -35.50 -18.47
N SER A 476 10.10 -36.32 -19.28
CA SER A 476 11.56 -36.32 -19.47
C SER A 476 12.05 -34.97 -20.02
N GLU A 477 11.46 -34.53 -21.11
CA GLU A 477 11.56 -33.20 -21.72
C GLU A 477 11.50 -32.06 -20.69
N ASN A 478 10.47 -32.04 -19.83
CA ASN A 478 10.33 -31.01 -18.81
C ASN A 478 11.35 -31.09 -17.65
N ARG A 479 12.22 -32.11 -17.58
CA ARG A 479 13.18 -32.32 -16.47
C ARG A 479 14.14 -31.14 -16.29
N LYS A 480 14.67 -30.56 -17.38
CA LYS A 480 15.57 -29.39 -17.34
C LYS A 480 14.84 -28.14 -16.80
N ARG A 481 13.72 -27.73 -17.42
CA ARG A 481 12.84 -26.61 -16.95
C ARG A 481 12.46 -26.76 -15.47
N ARG A 482 12.06 -27.96 -15.05
CA ARG A 482 11.70 -28.26 -13.64
C ARG A 482 12.88 -28.12 -12.66
N LYS A 483 14.12 -28.43 -13.06
CA LYS A 483 15.33 -28.22 -12.22
C LYS A 483 15.59 -26.73 -12.04
N ALA A 484 15.55 -25.95 -13.13
CA ALA A 484 15.75 -24.50 -13.12
C ALA A 484 14.70 -23.76 -12.26
N LEU A 485 13.40 -23.98 -12.52
CA LEU A 485 12.31 -23.36 -11.74
C LEU A 485 12.39 -23.68 -10.24
N ARG A 486 12.84 -24.89 -9.87
CA ARG A 486 13.08 -25.26 -8.46
C ARG A 486 14.28 -24.52 -7.85
N ARG A 487 15.35 -24.28 -8.63
CA ARG A 487 16.52 -23.47 -8.23
C ARG A 487 16.08 -22.02 -8.00
N ALA A 488 15.44 -21.38 -8.98
CA ALA A 488 14.92 -20.02 -8.89
C ALA A 488 13.92 -19.83 -7.73
N ARG A 489 12.96 -20.75 -7.55
CA ARG A 489 11.98 -20.67 -6.45
C ARG A 489 12.64 -20.73 -5.07
N ARG A 490 13.75 -21.46 -4.93
CA ARG A 490 14.54 -21.52 -3.68
C ARG A 490 15.32 -20.21 -3.45
N SER A 491 16.01 -19.69 -4.46
CA SER A 491 16.84 -18.48 -4.34
C SER A 491 16.05 -17.18 -4.21
N LEU A 492 14.82 -17.10 -4.72
CA LEU A 492 14.01 -15.88 -4.61
C LEU A 492 13.79 -15.41 -3.16
N SER A 493 14.15 -14.16 -2.89
CA SER A 493 13.96 -13.50 -1.60
C SER A 493 12.48 -13.24 -1.27
N ARG A 494 12.16 -12.96 0.00
CA ARG A 494 10.81 -12.52 0.41
C ARG A 494 10.34 -11.24 -0.32
N LYS A 495 11.27 -10.31 -0.62
CA LYS A 495 11.01 -9.06 -1.37
C LYS A 495 10.66 -9.39 -2.83
N SER A 496 11.50 -10.19 -3.50
CA SER A 496 11.35 -10.58 -4.91
C SER A 496 10.07 -11.41 -5.15
N ARG A 497 9.73 -12.34 -4.24
CA ARG A 497 8.46 -13.08 -4.29
C ARG A 497 7.23 -12.18 -4.08
N ARG A 498 7.34 -11.05 -3.35
CA ARG A 498 6.25 -10.07 -3.25
C ARG A 498 6.11 -9.27 -4.55
N TYR A 499 7.23 -8.82 -5.13
CA TYR A 499 7.24 -8.06 -6.38
C TYR A 499 6.61 -8.83 -7.54
N LEU A 500 7.01 -10.10 -7.77
CA LEU A 500 6.36 -10.95 -8.80
C LEU A 500 4.86 -11.16 -8.57
N ARG A 501 4.39 -11.12 -7.32
CA ARG A 501 2.96 -11.25 -6.98
C ARG A 501 2.16 -9.95 -7.17
N THR A 502 2.84 -8.82 -7.43
CA THR A 502 2.22 -7.53 -7.74
C THR A 502 2.32 -7.17 -9.24
N LEU A 503 2.92 -8.03 -10.08
CA LEU A 503 2.92 -7.83 -11.53
C LEU A 503 1.56 -8.24 -12.12
N PRO A 504 0.91 -7.38 -12.93
CA PRO A 504 -0.36 -7.71 -13.59
C PRO A 504 -0.15 -8.65 -14.78
N GLU A 505 -1.20 -9.34 -15.22
CA GLU A 505 -1.16 -10.18 -16.43
C GLU A 505 -1.12 -9.37 -17.73
N ARG A 506 -1.59 -8.13 -17.69
CA ARG A 506 -1.62 -7.20 -18.81
C ARG A 506 -1.60 -5.77 -18.31
N VAL A 507 -0.99 -4.85 -19.05
CA VAL A 507 -1.09 -3.40 -18.81
C VAL A 507 -1.64 -2.75 -20.07
N ARG A 508 -2.57 -1.79 -19.91
CA ARG A 508 -2.98 -0.88 -21.00
C ARG A 508 -2.44 0.51 -20.70
N LEU A 509 -1.82 1.12 -21.70
CA LEU A 509 -1.24 2.47 -21.68
C LEU A 509 -1.78 3.27 -22.88
N ARG A 510 -1.63 4.59 -22.85
CA ARG A 510 -1.79 5.42 -24.05
C ARG A 510 -0.55 6.29 -24.25
N LEU A 511 0.27 5.94 -25.23
CA LEU A 511 1.52 6.63 -25.57
C LEU A 511 1.42 7.12 -27.01
N PHE A 512 1.85 8.36 -27.28
CA PHE A 512 1.89 8.94 -28.65
C PHE A 512 0.53 8.91 -29.37
N GLY A 513 -0.56 9.11 -28.62
CA GLY A 513 -1.94 9.00 -29.11
C GLY A 513 -2.44 7.57 -29.34
N LYS A 514 -1.55 6.56 -29.38
CA LYS A 514 -1.87 5.15 -29.58
C LYS A 514 -2.11 4.43 -28.25
N ARG A 515 -3.10 3.53 -28.23
CA ARG A 515 -3.41 2.61 -27.14
C ARG A 515 -2.47 1.42 -27.24
N ILE A 516 -1.72 1.15 -26.18
CA ILE A 516 -0.73 0.05 -26.12
C ILE A 516 -1.19 -0.99 -25.11
N LEU A 517 -1.31 -2.24 -25.54
CA LEU A 517 -1.56 -3.41 -24.70
C LEU A 517 -0.25 -4.20 -24.53
N LEU A 518 0.31 -4.15 -23.33
CA LEU A 518 1.43 -4.99 -22.91
C LEU A 518 0.91 -6.30 -22.31
N THR A 519 1.39 -7.43 -22.80
CA THR A 519 1.09 -8.79 -22.32
C THR A 519 2.29 -9.70 -22.60
N HIS A 520 2.32 -10.92 -22.07
CA HIS A 520 3.42 -11.86 -22.32
C HIS A 520 3.20 -12.73 -23.55
N GLY A 521 2.03 -13.38 -23.63
CA GLY A 521 1.59 -14.14 -24.82
C GLY A 521 0.68 -13.29 -25.70
N SER A 522 -0.43 -13.85 -26.17
CA SER A 522 -1.47 -13.08 -26.87
C SER A 522 -2.37 -12.31 -25.89
N PRO A 523 -3.21 -11.37 -26.37
CA PRO A 523 -4.31 -10.78 -25.60
C PRO A 523 -5.28 -11.79 -24.98
N ALA A 524 -5.40 -12.99 -25.57
CA ALA A 524 -6.29 -14.06 -25.14
C ALA A 524 -5.62 -15.11 -24.24
N SER A 525 -4.29 -15.31 -24.33
CA SER A 525 -3.58 -16.38 -23.64
C SER A 525 -2.11 -16.04 -23.35
N ASN A 526 -1.73 -16.15 -22.07
CA ASN A 526 -0.37 -15.94 -21.58
C ASN A 526 0.62 -17.07 -21.95
N THR A 527 0.22 -18.03 -22.80
CA THR A 527 1.06 -19.10 -23.35
C THR A 527 0.74 -19.39 -24.82
N GLU A 528 0.28 -18.38 -25.56
CA GLU A 528 0.10 -18.43 -27.03
C GLU A 528 1.24 -17.65 -27.68
N TYR A 529 1.94 -18.26 -28.63
CA TYR A 529 3.02 -17.62 -29.37
C TYR A 529 2.49 -16.68 -30.45
N ILE A 530 3.00 -15.46 -30.47
CA ILE A 530 2.79 -14.48 -31.54
C ILE A 530 4.13 -14.29 -32.27
N SER A 531 4.20 -14.66 -33.54
CA SER A 531 5.39 -14.58 -34.39
C SER A 531 5.02 -14.57 -35.88
N GLU A 532 6.03 -14.56 -36.76
CA GLU A 532 5.91 -14.67 -38.22
C GLU A 532 5.02 -15.84 -38.70
N ASN A 533 4.93 -16.92 -37.92
CA ASN A 533 4.16 -18.13 -38.25
C ASN A 533 2.72 -18.12 -37.68
N THR A 534 2.31 -17.06 -36.99
CA THR A 534 0.92 -16.93 -36.49
C THR A 534 -0.01 -16.63 -37.67
N ALA A 535 -0.93 -17.55 -37.97
CA ALA A 535 -1.84 -17.44 -39.11
C ALA A 535 -2.57 -16.08 -39.17
N SER A 536 -2.57 -15.43 -40.33
CA SER A 536 -3.02 -14.03 -40.47
C SER A 536 -4.46 -13.79 -40.02
N GLN A 537 -5.35 -14.79 -40.11
CA GLN A 537 -6.71 -14.68 -39.57
C GLN A 537 -6.70 -14.59 -38.04
N ARG A 538 -5.87 -15.39 -37.35
CA ARG A 538 -5.74 -15.33 -35.89
C ARG A 538 -5.24 -13.96 -35.41
N LEU A 539 -4.34 -13.33 -36.17
CA LEU A 539 -3.92 -11.95 -35.90
C LEU A 539 -5.07 -10.94 -36.07
N LYS A 540 -5.92 -11.07 -37.11
CA LYS A 540 -7.14 -10.24 -37.26
C LYS A 540 -8.12 -10.44 -36.10
N ASP A 541 -8.36 -11.68 -35.69
CA ASP A 541 -9.26 -12.00 -34.57
C ASP A 541 -8.77 -11.36 -33.26
N LEU A 542 -7.46 -11.42 -33.02
CA LEU A 542 -6.82 -10.80 -31.85
C LEU A 542 -6.84 -9.26 -31.93
N ALA A 543 -6.63 -8.67 -33.11
CA ALA A 543 -6.68 -7.22 -33.31
C ALA A 543 -8.08 -6.67 -32.98
N ALA A 544 -9.13 -7.30 -33.53
CA ALA A 544 -10.52 -6.92 -33.28
C ALA A 544 -10.95 -7.05 -31.81
N ALA A 545 -10.34 -7.98 -31.05
CA ALA A 545 -10.67 -8.23 -29.64
C ALA A 545 -9.76 -7.49 -28.62
N ALA A 546 -8.66 -6.88 -29.04
CA ALA A 546 -7.66 -6.31 -28.13
C ALA A 546 -8.01 -4.93 -27.57
N ASP A 547 -8.82 -4.14 -28.29
CA ASP A 547 -9.04 -2.70 -28.07
C ASP A 547 -7.71 -1.94 -27.84
N ALA A 548 -6.78 -2.11 -28.78
CA ALA A 548 -5.46 -1.50 -28.75
C ALA A 548 -4.97 -1.24 -30.18
N ASP A 549 -4.09 -0.26 -30.34
CA ASP A 549 -3.47 0.12 -31.62
C ASP A 549 -2.06 -0.47 -31.75
N VAL A 550 -1.46 -0.86 -30.63
CA VAL A 550 -0.21 -1.63 -30.52
C VAL A 550 -0.38 -2.73 -29.46
N ILE A 551 0.05 -3.95 -29.74
CA ILE A 551 0.07 -5.11 -28.85
C ILE A 551 1.52 -5.55 -28.72
N VAL A 552 2.09 -5.43 -27.52
CA VAL A 552 3.46 -5.80 -27.20
C VAL A 552 3.46 -7.15 -26.47
N THR A 553 4.24 -8.10 -26.99
CA THR A 553 4.32 -9.50 -26.54
C THR A 553 5.77 -9.94 -26.37
N GLY A 554 6.00 -11.02 -25.63
CA GLY A 554 7.26 -11.76 -25.60
C GLY A 554 6.99 -13.23 -25.96
N HIS A 555 7.43 -14.14 -25.10
CA HIS A 555 7.17 -15.58 -25.08
C HIS A 555 7.72 -16.39 -26.25
N SER A 556 7.74 -15.87 -27.48
CA SER A 556 8.33 -16.58 -28.63
C SER A 556 9.86 -16.49 -28.69
N HIS A 557 10.46 -15.59 -27.91
CA HIS A 557 11.88 -15.25 -27.87
C HIS A 557 12.49 -14.72 -29.19
N ARG A 558 11.70 -14.60 -30.26
CA ARG A 558 12.15 -14.17 -31.60
C ARG A 558 11.55 -12.80 -31.97
N PRO A 559 12.34 -11.85 -32.49
CA PRO A 559 11.85 -10.52 -32.86
C PRO A 559 10.84 -10.60 -33.99
N PHE A 560 9.74 -9.85 -33.87
CA PHE A 560 8.67 -9.80 -34.88
C PHE A 560 7.92 -8.47 -34.77
N ALA A 561 7.61 -7.83 -35.90
CA ALA A 561 6.72 -6.68 -35.96
C ALA A 561 5.86 -6.74 -37.24
N ALA A 562 4.55 -6.58 -37.11
CA ALA A 562 3.63 -6.52 -38.24
C ALA A 562 2.36 -5.74 -37.90
N GLU A 563 1.86 -4.92 -38.84
CA GLU A 563 0.53 -4.32 -38.75
C GLU A 563 -0.54 -5.23 -39.37
N VAL A 564 -1.56 -5.58 -38.60
CA VAL A 564 -2.70 -6.38 -39.07
C VAL A 564 -4.00 -5.74 -38.60
N GLY A 565 -4.84 -5.30 -39.55
CA GLY A 565 -6.14 -4.71 -39.25
C GLY A 565 -6.08 -3.34 -38.54
N GLY A 566 -5.02 -2.56 -38.78
CA GLY A 566 -4.79 -1.28 -38.09
C GLY A 566 -4.09 -1.40 -36.73
N VAL A 567 -3.69 -2.62 -36.33
CA VAL A 567 -3.07 -2.91 -35.04
C VAL A 567 -1.67 -3.48 -35.23
N TRP A 568 -0.68 -2.89 -34.57
CA TRP A 568 0.70 -3.36 -34.59
C TRP A 568 0.91 -4.49 -33.58
N PHE A 569 1.27 -5.68 -34.04
CA PHE A 569 1.78 -6.77 -33.20
C PHE A 569 3.29 -6.65 -33.12
N VAL A 570 3.85 -6.62 -31.91
CA VAL A 570 5.28 -6.47 -31.65
C VAL A 570 5.74 -7.53 -30.66
N ASN A 571 6.50 -8.53 -31.13
CA ASN A 571 7.27 -9.40 -30.25
C ASN A 571 8.63 -8.75 -29.97
N THR A 572 9.01 -8.63 -28.70
CA THR A 572 10.24 -7.94 -28.29
C THR A 572 11.54 -8.65 -28.70
N GLY A 573 11.46 -9.92 -29.13
CA GLY A 573 12.61 -10.82 -29.02
C GLY A 573 12.87 -11.17 -27.56
N SER A 574 14.05 -11.71 -27.25
CA SER A 574 14.46 -12.03 -25.88
C SER A 574 15.75 -11.32 -25.48
N VAL A 575 15.71 -10.68 -24.31
CA VAL A 575 16.90 -10.12 -23.67
C VAL A 575 17.82 -11.24 -23.18
N GLY A 576 17.28 -12.26 -22.49
CA GLY A 576 18.08 -13.19 -21.70
C GLY A 576 18.34 -14.57 -22.31
N LYS A 577 17.57 -14.97 -23.33
CA LYS A 577 17.68 -16.25 -24.03
C LYS A 577 17.09 -16.16 -25.45
N PRO A 578 17.76 -15.51 -26.42
CA PRO A 578 17.34 -15.54 -27.84
C PRO A 578 17.03 -16.95 -28.38
N ASP A 579 16.25 -17.01 -29.46
CA ASP A 579 15.88 -18.25 -30.17
C ASP A 579 15.78 -18.02 -31.70
N ASP A 580 16.48 -17.00 -32.20
CA ASP A 580 16.52 -16.56 -33.60
C ASP A 580 17.86 -16.86 -34.30
N GLY A 581 18.90 -17.20 -33.54
CA GLY A 581 20.25 -17.49 -34.02
C GLY A 581 21.29 -16.43 -33.65
N ASP A 582 20.88 -15.28 -33.11
CA ASP A 582 21.78 -14.27 -32.56
C ASP A 582 22.00 -14.53 -31.06
N SER A 583 23.24 -14.50 -30.58
CA SER A 583 23.54 -14.70 -29.14
C SER A 583 23.38 -13.41 -28.32
N ARG A 584 23.28 -12.26 -28.99
CA ARG A 584 23.11 -10.93 -28.40
C ARG A 584 21.71 -10.74 -27.81
N ALA A 585 21.60 -9.89 -26.81
CA ALA A 585 20.33 -9.57 -26.16
C ALA A 585 19.46 -8.72 -27.10
N CYS A 586 18.23 -9.16 -27.39
CA CYS A 586 17.32 -8.47 -28.31
C CYS A 586 16.25 -7.67 -27.54
N TYR A 587 15.94 -6.47 -28.04
CA TYR A 587 14.78 -5.67 -27.64
C TYR A 587 14.24 -4.87 -28.83
N ALA A 588 13.06 -4.26 -28.72
CA ALA A 588 12.52 -3.35 -29.73
C ALA A 588 12.45 -1.90 -29.22
N LEU A 589 12.77 -0.93 -30.08
CA LEU A 589 12.65 0.51 -29.81
C LEU A 589 11.52 1.10 -30.64
N LEU A 590 10.48 1.59 -29.97
CA LEU A 590 9.32 2.22 -30.57
C LEU A 590 9.50 3.75 -30.57
N ARG A 591 9.41 4.36 -31.76
CA ARG A 591 9.47 5.81 -31.96
C ARG A 591 8.11 6.36 -32.40
N PRO A 592 7.76 7.61 -32.06
CA PRO A 592 6.45 8.19 -32.36
C PRO A 592 6.34 8.79 -33.77
N ASP A 593 7.41 9.42 -34.24
CA ASP A 593 7.42 10.24 -35.45
C ASP A 593 8.77 10.11 -36.18
N PRO A 594 8.81 9.51 -37.39
CA PRO A 594 7.74 8.66 -37.93
C PRO A 594 7.50 7.45 -37.03
N PHE A 595 6.25 6.99 -36.93
CA PHE A 595 5.91 5.83 -36.10
C PHE A 595 6.64 4.57 -36.60
N THR A 596 7.61 4.10 -35.84
CA THR A 596 8.53 3.03 -36.24
C THR A 596 8.86 2.13 -35.06
N ILE A 597 9.11 0.86 -35.36
CA ILE A 597 9.51 -0.18 -34.41
C ILE A 597 10.78 -0.81 -34.97
N GLU A 598 11.89 -0.69 -34.24
CA GLU A 598 13.22 -1.18 -34.65
C GLU A 598 13.74 -2.19 -33.63
N HIS A 599 14.09 -3.41 -34.06
CA HIS A 599 14.73 -4.40 -33.18
C HIS A 599 16.24 -4.17 -33.11
N ILE A 600 16.77 -4.15 -31.88
CA ILE A 600 18.17 -3.86 -31.55
C ILE A 600 18.80 -5.07 -30.86
N SER A 601 19.88 -5.60 -31.44
CA SER A 601 20.71 -6.65 -30.83
C SER A 601 21.91 -6.05 -30.09
N VAL A 602 21.96 -6.22 -28.77
CA VAL A 602 23.00 -5.67 -27.87
C VAL A 602 23.94 -6.76 -27.38
N ALA A 603 25.24 -6.59 -27.62
CA ALA A 603 26.26 -7.48 -27.07
C ALA A 603 26.42 -7.27 -25.56
N TYR A 604 26.58 -8.36 -24.80
CA TYR A 604 26.81 -8.34 -23.36
C TYR A 604 27.90 -9.34 -23.00
N GLY A 605 28.64 -9.08 -21.90
CA GLY A 605 29.67 -10.01 -21.43
C GLY A 605 29.04 -11.33 -20.96
N GLU A 606 29.65 -12.45 -21.36
CA GLU A 606 29.09 -13.78 -21.11
C GLU A 606 28.84 -14.02 -19.61
N THR A 607 27.61 -14.43 -19.27
CA THR A 607 27.38 -15.16 -18.03
C THR A 607 28.13 -16.49 -18.11
N PRO A 608 28.92 -16.92 -17.10
CA PRO A 608 29.56 -18.23 -17.12
C PRO A 608 28.51 -19.34 -17.28
N GLN A 609 28.46 -19.95 -18.47
CA GLN A 609 27.55 -21.05 -18.74
C GLN A 609 28.19 -22.39 -18.33
N GLU A 610 27.43 -23.21 -17.59
CA GLU A 610 27.73 -24.63 -17.37
C GLU A 610 27.56 -25.38 -18.72
N GLY A 611 28.52 -25.22 -19.65
CA GLY A 611 28.36 -25.49 -21.09
C GLY A 611 29.44 -26.37 -21.73
N ALA A 612 30.06 -27.27 -20.96
CA ALA A 612 31.10 -28.19 -21.45
C ALA A 612 30.65 -29.66 -21.33
N GLU A 613 29.68 -30.08 -22.15
CA GLU A 613 29.35 -31.48 -22.50
C GLU A 613 28.11 -31.49 -23.43
N MET A 614 28.32 -31.40 -24.75
CA MET A 614 27.44 -31.92 -25.83
C MET A 614 28.02 -31.57 -27.21
N GLN A 615 29.04 -32.33 -27.63
CA GLN A 615 29.37 -32.58 -29.04
C GLN A 615 29.62 -34.08 -29.17
N GLY A 616 29.04 -34.70 -30.20
CA GLY A 616 28.93 -36.16 -30.29
C GLY A 616 27.85 -36.75 -29.37
N GLU A 617 27.18 -37.84 -29.70
CA GLU A 617 27.13 -38.58 -30.98
C GLU A 617 25.70 -39.07 -31.23
N GLY A 618 25.36 -39.33 -32.50
CA GLY A 618 24.12 -40.00 -32.89
C GLY A 618 24.45 -41.35 -33.51
N GLY A 619 24.15 -42.44 -32.81
CA GLY A 619 24.42 -43.80 -33.29
C GLY A 619 24.42 -44.85 -32.18
N GLU A 620 23.28 -45.50 -31.97
CA GLU A 620 23.25 -46.94 -31.62
C GLU A 620 23.47 -47.75 -32.93
N PRO A 621 24.01 -48.99 -32.90
CA PRO A 621 23.59 -50.01 -31.93
C PRO A 621 24.68 -51.01 -31.42
N ASP A 622 24.17 -51.96 -30.63
CA ASP A 622 24.58 -53.37 -30.50
C ASP A 622 25.75 -53.83 -29.60
N THR A 623 25.34 -54.28 -28.41
CA THR A 623 25.55 -55.64 -27.85
C THR A 623 26.78 -56.00 -26.97
N ILE A 624 26.49 -56.97 -26.09
CA ILE A 624 27.39 -57.94 -25.40
C ILE A 624 28.10 -57.52 -24.09
N LYS A 625 27.73 -58.28 -23.03
CA LYS A 625 28.44 -58.86 -21.86
C LYS A 625 29.98 -58.63 -21.76
N THR A 626 30.66 -58.66 -20.59
CA THR A 626 30.57 -59.68 -19.52
C THR A 626 31.34 -59.31 -18.22
N HIS A 627 30.91 -59.87 -17.07
CA HIS A 627 31.65 -60.33 -15.87
C HIS A 627 32.91 -59.65 -15.24
N ASN A 628 32.78 -59.43 -13.92
CA ASN A 628 33.64 -59.84 -12.77
C ASN A 628 35.09 -59.33 -12.53
N SER A 629 35.38 -59.21 -11.22
CA SER A 629 36.69 -59.35 -10.53
C SER A 629 37.78 -58.28 -10.77
N SER A 630 38.66 -57.96 -9.83
CA SER A 630 38.79 -58.39 -8.41
C SER A 630 39.60 -57.39 -7.56
N GLU A 631 39.53 -57.56 -6.24
CA GLU A 631 40.49 -57.11 -5.20
C GLU A 631 41.95 -57.57 -5.48
N PRO A 632 43.02 -57.08 -4.79
CA PRO A 632 43.01 -56.58 -3.39
C PRO A 632 43.87 -55.36 -3.00
N THR A 633 43.67 -54.92 -1.75
CA THR A 633 44.51 -54.00 -0.96
C THR A 633 45.82 -54.66 -0.49
N PRO A 634 46.79 -53.88 0.02
CA PRO A 634 47.14 -54.11 1.43
C PRO A 634 47.38 -52.87 2.31
N GLN A 635 47.42 -53.16 3.61
CA GLN A 635 47.82 -52.41 4.82
C GLN A 635 49.09 -51.53 4.68
N GLN A 636 49.47 -50.62 5.60
CA GLN A 636 49.11 -50.31 7.02
C GLN A 636 49.37 -48.77 7.24
N SER A 637 49.30 -48.08 8.39
CA SER A 637 49.11 -48.34 9.85
C SER A 637 48.50 -47.05 10.47
N ASP A 638 47.47 -47.11 11.33
CA ASP A 638 47.45 -47.32 12.80
C ASP A 638 47.91 -46.12 13.66
N ARG A 639 46.94 -45.54 14.42
CA ARG A 639 47.11 -44.84 15.71
C ARG A 639 45.75 -44.68 16.40
N THR A 640 45.75 -44.66 17.73
CA THR A 640 44.62 -45.10 18.56
C THR A 640 44.08 -44.06 19.56
N ALA A 641 42.92 -44.40 20.15
CA ALA A 641 42.18 -43.77 21.25
C ALA A 641 41.44 -42.43 20.95
N GLY A 642 40.18 -42.24 21.38
CA GLY A 642 39.20 -43.21 21.89
C GLY A 642 38.14 -42.61 22.84
N VAL A 643 36.95 -43.24 22.89
CA VAL A 643 35.94 -43.17 24.00
C VAL A 643 35.26 -41.78 24.15
N GLN A 644 33.92 -41.60 24.26
CA GLN A 644 32.82 -42.47 24.71
C GLN A 644 31.48 -42.12 23.99
N GLN A 645 30.50 -43.04 23.97
CA GLN A 645 29.10 -42.74 23.65
C GLN A 645 28.33 -42.23 24.88
N VAL A 646 27.30 -41.40 24.65
CA VAL A 646 26.08 -41.39 25.47
C VAL A 646 24.87 -41.20 24.54
N ASP A 647 24.05 -42.25 24.41
CA ASP A 647 22.75 -42.19 23.76
C ASP A 647 21.66 -41.76 24.79
N VAL A 648 20.80 -40.81 24.41
CA VAL A 648 19.51 -40.59 25.09
C VAL A 648 18.44 -40.23 24.05
N GLU A 649 17.58 -41.20 23.72
CA GLU A 649 16.26 -40.89 23.20
C GLU A 649 15.39 -40.25 24.31
N ARG A 650 14.58 -39.25 23.98
CA ARG A 650 13.14 -39.30 24.31
C ARG A 650 12.28 -38.26 23.59
N GLN A 651 11.05 -38.69 23.34
CA GLN A 651 9.98 -37.99 22.65
C GLN A 651 9.50 -36.74 23.41
N ARG A 652 9.17 -35.67 22.67
CA ARG A 652 7.85 -35.03 22.70
C ARG A 652 7.60 -34.15 21.48
#